data_AF-B1IE80-F1
#
_entry.id   AF-B1IE80-F1
#
_cell.length_a   1.000
_cell.length_b   1.000
_cell.length_c   1.000
_cell.angle_alpha   90.00
_cell.angle_beta   90.00
_cell.angle_gamma   90.00
#
_symmetry.space_group_name_H-M   'P 1'
#
loop_
_entity.id
_entity.type
_entity.pdbx_description
1 polymer ?
#
loop_
_entity_poly.entity_id
_entity_poly.type
_entity_poly.pdbx_seq_one_letter_code
_entity_poly.pdbx_strand_id
1 'polypeptide(L)'
;MAKGGKIKIKNYREFERGAVMDEKGFELQSDEIELILKNHLKIESKVMSIETLLGNARMRNKIVYDPYYQRNYVWDNDKATYFIESILLGTEIPPLVFFKTDQGKIEVIDGRQRYETLSKFLGSNLSLSKKGLTNLKSLHKKKYADLEPKIQDIYLDTKIRIIEFSIVNEPKLTDRQEDLIKKEIFRRYNSGITPLTSVDINRAMYNNDNITNFFKTKIRDDEALYQELIGLFFNSNSNRKVSVDTIMHKIRQILVLHKIPVKYYSRSSNRQFVIESFYEILMNETEDPSIIYNDFIRKIELLIKLKGIFCKYEIEYNKLISECLIWALYICDVENIDIPQFEAEEPFYNDLLIYVKQDLDKFSNLESHFYKSYEPRYEYILKFVENKFNKNLVDTYITSHRDVVKNRQKIDSDINITKQLDELKELRIDKAEPSSTTIEDLSSQMLRKRFLVRPSYQREEVINLVKSSSIIESILLDIKLPPIFIFKRKDGVSEVIDGQQRLLTILGYMGEGFCDERGNSIYSKKNQFKLKDLRVLDELNGLRFNSLDSKLQDKIYDFNLSVVTIDEERNPNFNPIDLFIRLNNKPYPVRENTFEMWNSYIDKEIITKIRTNVKKNEEWMYFRKNNSRMINEEMYTILSYLSYKNNYENIKEKDIFDIYQKGQRINFRIQNKKDLTRILESASKDNGSKKHFLASIRNVESFIKKLRLILVTENISNDTINEYLKNELNLIFKVKANSTRRSLQDFYALWYIIQPLNIEMIRRNREVIKEELQIIFTFMKEIPENSLSDFLNRVNEFNEKYKINQRKLKLPVDKVEEIIKRQNFICPICKEKLYIGDITNNDHIVALAIGGDDEIENIQVTHESCNHEKGCKQLELI
;
A
#
# COMPACT_ATOMS: atom_id res chain seq x y z
N MET A 1 -34.01 6.44 44.87
CA MET A 1 -32.62 6.02 45.15
C MET A 1 -32.37 4.67 44.49
N ALA A 2 -31.74 4.67 43.32
CA ALA A 2 -31.46 3.46 42.54
C ALA A 2 -29.94 3.26 42.47
N LYS A 3 -29.45 2.06 42.81
CA LYS A 3 -28.07 1.64 42.52
C LYS A 3 -28.10 0.29 41.81
N GLY A 4 -27.52 0.31 40.61
CA GLY A 4 -27.55 -0.73 39.60
C GLY A 4 -26.78 -2.00 39.97
N GLY A 5 -27.38 -3.13 39.61
CA GLY A 5 -26.70 -4.42 39.52
C GLY A 5 -25.86 -4.51 38.25
N LYS A 6 -24.58 -4.85 38.41
CA LYS A 6 -23.65 -5.16 37.32
C LYS A 6 -23.97 -6.55 36.76
N ILE A 7 -24.42 -6.62 35.52
CA ILE A 7 -24.53 -7.86 34.74
C ILE A 7 -23.11 -8.27 34.33
N LYS A 8 -22.64 -9.42 34.83
CA LYS A 8 -21.43 -10.11 34.37
C LYS A 8 -21.69 -10.72 32.99
N ILE A 9 -20.92 -10.29 31.99
CA ILE A 9 -20.88 -10.87 30.65
C ILE A 9 -20.30 -12.30 30.77
N LYS A 10 -21.13 -13.32 30.53
CA LYS A 10 -20.71 -14.72 30.39
C LYS A 10 -20.25 -14.99 28.95
N ASN A 11 -19.01 -15.46 28.84
CA ASN A 11 -18.41 -16.36 27.84
C ASN A 11 -18.90 -16.34 26.37
N TYR A 12 -18.06 -15.75 25.52
CA TYR A 12 -17.96 -15.97 24.07
C TYR A 12 -17.33 -17.34 23.72
N ARG A 13 -17.95 -18.47 24.09
CA ARG A 13 -17.43 -19.83 23.74
C ARG A 13 -18.46 -20.83 23.22
N GLU A 14 -19.73 -20.47 23.04
CA GLU A 14 -20.77 -21.45 22.67
C GLU A 14 -21.30 -21.33 21.22
N PHE A 15 -20.71 -20.48 20.37
CA PHE A 15 -21.09 -20.39 18.94
C PHE A 15 -20.12 -21.03 17.95
N GLU A 16 -19.13 -21.81 18.41
CA GLU A 16 -18.19 -22.55 17.54
C GLU A 16 -18.70 -23.94 17.08
N ARG A 17 -19.97 -24.30 17.29
CA ARG A 17 -20.54 -25.59 16.84
C ARG A 17 -21.56 -25.43 15.73
N GLY A 18 -21.14 -24.82 14.63
CA GLY A 18 -21.96 -24.60 13.44
C GLY A 18 -21.17 -24.42 12.15
N ALA A 19 -19.96 -24.95 12.06
CA ALA A 19 -19.21 -25.18 10.83
C ALA A 19 -18.12 -26.20 11.16
N VAL A 20 -18.42 -27.49 11.00
CA VAL A 20 -17.37 -28.51 10.97
C VAL A 20 -16.56 -28.20 9.71
N MET A 21 -15.43 -27.51 9.90
CA MET A 21 -14.40 -27.41 8.88
C MET A 21 -13.94 -28.83 8.56
N ASP A 22 -13.92 -29.21 7.29
CA ASP A 22 -13.20 -30.42 6.86
C ASP A 22 -11.70 -30.15 7.04
N GLU A 23 -11.15 -30.45 8.23
CA GLU A 23 -9.72 -30.39 8.55
C GLU A 23 -8.86 -31.19 7.54
N LYS A 24 -9.44 -32.26 6.97
CA LYS A 24 -8.79 -33.13 5.97
C LYS A 24 -8.38 -32.44 4.67
N GLY A 25 -9.10 -31.41 4.24
CA GLY A 25 -8.78 -30.71 2.98
C GLY A 25 -7.59 -29.77 3.08
N PHE A 26 -7.28 -29.30 4.30
CA PHE A 26 -6.16 -28.40 4.59
C PHE A 26 -4.84 -29.16 4.67
N GLU A 27 -4.81 -30.29 5.38
CA GLU A 27 -3.65 -31.18 5.50
C GLU A 27 -3.17 -31.63 4.11
N LEU A 28 -4.09 -32.09 3.24
CA LEU A 28 -3.76 -32.60 1.90
C LEU A 28 -2.99 -31.63 0.98
N GLN A 29 -3.24 -30.31 1.05
CA GLN A 29 -2.52 -29.33 0.21
C GLN A 29 -1.17 -28.92 0.79
N SER A 30 -1.07 -28.83 2.11
CA SER A 30 0.18 -28.49 2.79
C SER A 30 1.19 -29.64 2.67
N ASP A 31 0.74 -30.87 2.88
CA ASP A 31 1.54 -32.09 2.72
C ASP A 31 2.04 -32.24 1.27
N GLU A 32 1.19 -31.94 0.29
CA GLU A 32 1.56 -31.96 -1.13
C GLU A 32 2.64 -30.92 -1.46
N ILE A 33 2.50 -29.69 -0.96
CA ILE A 33 3.51 -28.64 -1.15
C ILE A 33 4.83 -29.01 -0.46
N GLU A 34 4.77 -29.51 0.77
CA GLU A 34 5.94 -29.95 1.52
C GLU A 34 6.72 -31.04 0.78
N LEU A 35 6.01 -32.09 0.33
CA LEU A 35 6.61 -33.21 -0.38
C LEU A 35 7.31 -32.75 -1.66
N ILE A 36 6.67 -31.87 -2.43
CA ILE A 36 7.23 -31.35 -3.68
C ILE A 36 8.46 -30.48 -3.42
N LEU A 37 8.39 -29.57 -2.44
CA LEU A 37 9.51 -28.69 -2.10
C LEU A 37 10.73 -29.49 -1.62
N LYS A 38 10.54 -30.54 -0.82
CA LYS A 38 11.63 -31.36 -0.27
C LYS A 38 12.23 -32.32 -1.31
N ASN A 39 11.41 -32.95 -2.15
CA ASN A 39 11.85 -34.10 -2.93
C ASN A 39 11.96 -33.86 -4.45
N HIS A 40 11.34 -32.80 -4.97
CA HIS A 40 11.20 -32.59 -6.42
C HIS A 40 11.80 -31.28 -6.94
N LEU A 41 12.40 -30.45 -6.07
CA LEU A 41 12.88 -29.13 -6.44
C LEU A 41 14.42 -29.04 -6.44
N LYS A 42 15.01 -28.81 -7.61
CA LYS A 42 16.41 -28.36 -7.73
C LYS A 42 16.49 -26.86 -7.57
N ILE A 43 17.51 -26.40 -6.83
CA ILE A 43 17.83 -24.98 -6.70
C ILE A 43 19.28 -24.73 -7.11
N GLU A 44 19.49 -24.13 -8.27
CA GLU A 44 20.81 -23.77 -8.78
C GLU A 44 21.07 -22.27 -8.63
N SER A 45 22.28 -21.92 -8.18
CA SER A 45 22.73 -20.53 -8.15
C SER A 45 23.66 -20.30 -9.35
N LYS A 46 23.33 -19.33 -10.21
CA LYS A 46 24.05 -19.01 -11.45
C LYS A 46 24.44 -17.55 -11.48
N VAL A 47 25.49 -17.24 -12.24
CA VAL A 47 25.92 -15.88 -12.52
C VAL A 47 25.94 -15.70 -14.04
N MET A 48 25.19 -14.74 -14.57
CA MET A 48 25.10 -14.49 -16.02
C MET A 48 25.36 -13.02 -16.33
N SER A 49 26.10 -12.73 -17.41
CA SER A 49 26.24 -11.36 -17.92
C SER A 49 24.91 -10.85 -18.47
N ILE A 50 24.72 -9.53 -18.50
CA ILE A 50 23.55 -8.92 -19.13
C ILE A 50 23.47 -9.28 -20.62
N GLU A 51 24.62 -9.38 -21.30
CA GLU A 51 24.69 -9.86 -22.67
C GLU A 51 24.15 -11.29 -22.83
N THR A 52 24.53 -12.22 -21.95
CA THR A 52 24.03 -13.60 -22.01
C THR A 52 22.52 -13.65 -21.73
N LEU A 53 22.07 -12.86 -20.74
CA LEU A 53 20.69 -12.81 -20.30
C LEU A 53 19.76 -12.18 -21.34
N LEU A 54 20.19 -11.08 -21.96
CA LEU A 54 19.36 -10.23 -22.82
C LEU A 54 19.84 -10.11 -24.26
N GLY A 55 21.11 -10.31 -24.57
CA GLY A 55 21.67 -10.19 -25.92
C GLY A 55 21.25 -11.34 -26.85
N ASN A 56 21.10 -12.55 -26.31
CA ASN A 56 20.73 -13.74 -27.10
C ASN A 56 19.22 -13.86 -27.32
N ALA A 57 18.77 -13.77 -28.59
CA ALA A 57 17.37 -13.91 -28.97
C ALA A 57 16.73 -15.24 -28.53
N ARG A 58 17.50 -16.35 -28.53
CA ARG A 58 17.02 -17.66 -28.06
C ARG A 58 16.70 -17.65 -26.57
N MET A 59 17.52 -16.98 -25.76
CA MET A 59 17.27 -16.82 -24.32
C MET A 59 16.09 -15.90 -24.07
N ARG A 60 16.02 -14.74 -24.75
CA ARG A 60 14.88 -13.81 -24.63
C ARG A 60 13.54 -14.48 -24.90
N ASN A 61 13.46 -15.32 -25.94
CA ASN A 61 12.22 -16.02 -26.30
C ASN A 61 11.81 -17.12 -25.31
N LYS A 62 12.77 -17.64 -24.51
CA LYS A 62 12.49 -18.61 -23.45
C LYS A 62 12.03 -17.95 -22.16
N ILE A 63 12.46 -16.71 -21.90
CA ILE A 63 12.17 -16.01 -20.65
C ILE A 63 10.80 -15.32 -20.71
N VAL A 64 9.90 -15.76 -19.84
CA VAL A 64 8.61 -15.14 -19.57
C VAL A 64 8.75 -14.28 -18.32
N TYR A 65 8.98 -12.97 -18.49
CA TYR A 65 9.23 -12.07 -17.37
C TYR A 65 7.96 -11.48 -16.76
N ASP A 66 6.82 -11.61 -17.43
CA ASP A 66 5.51 -11.11 -17.03
C ASP A 66 4.42 -12.21 -16.94
N PRO A 67 4.68 -13.34 -16.24
CA PRO A 67 3.67 -14.37 -16.05
C PRO A 67 2.42 -13.81 -15.35
N TYR A 68 1.29 -14.48 -15.52
CA TYR A 68 -0.03 -13.93 -15.16
C TYR A 68 -0.15 -13.49 -13.69
N TYR A 69 0.56 -14.15 -12.78
CA TYR A 69 0.54 -13.89 -11.33
C TYR A 69 1.45 -12.71 -10.90
N GLN A 70 2.25 -12.14 -11.80
CA GLN A 70 3.06 -10.95 -11.55
C GLN A 70 2.25 -9.65 -11.67
N ARG A 71 2.58 -8.67 -10.84
CA ARG A 71 2.10 -7.28 -11.01
C ARG A 71 2.74 -6.60 -12.22
N ASN A 72 2.10 -5.57 -12.77
CA ASN A 72 2.64 -4.79 -13.88
C ASN A 72 3.94 -4.03 -13.50
N TYR A 73 4.59 -3.41 -14.49
CA TYR A 73 5.73 -2.53 -14.27
C TYR A 73 5.33 -1.25 -13.52
N VAL A 74 5.95 -0.99 -12.36
CA VAL A 74 5.57 0.11 -11.45
C VAL A 74 6.72 1.06 -11.13
N TRP A 75 7.96 0.75 -11.53
CA TRP A 75 9.09 1.65 -11.33
C TRP A 75 8.93 2.91 -12.18
N ASP A 76 9.10 4.08 -11.56
CA ASP A 76 9.23 5.33 -12.29
C ASP A 76 10.62 5.46 -12.91
N ASN A 77 10.80 6.50 -13.73
CA ASN A 77 12.08 6.70 -14.42
C ASN A 77 13.24 6.94 -13.44
N ASP A 78 12.98 7.58 -12.31
CA ASP A 78 13.99 7.87 -11.28
C ASP A 78 14.50 6.58 -10.63
N LYS A 79 13.60 5.67 -10.21
CA LYS A 79 14.01 4.38 -9.66
C LYS A 79 14.66 3.47 -10.70
N ALA A 80 14.15 3.46 -11.92
CA ALA A 80 14.74 2.70 -13.01
C ALA A 80 16.17 3.18 -13.30
N THR A 81 16.38 4.50 -13.34
CA THR A 81 17.70 5.12 -13.50
C THR A 81 18.64 4.75 -12.36
N TYR A 82 18.19 4.83 -11.11
CA TYR A 82 19.00 4.44 -9.95
C TYR A 82 19.44 2.97 -9.99
N PHE A 83 18.57 2.09 -10.50
CA PHE A 83 18.93 0.70 -10.74
C PHE A 83 19.97 0.55 -11.87
N ILE A 84 19.83 1.27 -12.98
CA ILE A 84 20.83 1.25 -14.07
C ILE A 84 22.18 1.81 -13.60
N GLU A 85 22.19 2.88 -12.81
CA GLU A 85 23.41 3.39 -12.18
C GLU A 85 24.08 2.32 -11.32
N SER A 86 23.29 1.57 -10.54
CA SER A 86 23.79 0.46 -9.72
C SER A 86 24.44 -0.65 -10.56
N ILE A 87 23.91 -0.92 -11.76
CA ILE A 87 24.51 -1.86 -12.72
C ILE A 87 25.84 -1.32 -13.25
N LEU A 88 25.88 -0.05 -13.68
CA LEU A 88 27.08 0.57 -14.25
C LEU A 88 28.22 0.67 -13.23
N LEU A 89 27.91 0.94 -11.97
CA LEU A 89 28.85 0.94 -10.85
C LEU A 89 29.28 -0.48 -10.42
N GLY A 90 28.77 -1.54 -11.05
CA GLY A 90 29.07 -2.91 -10.65
C GLY A 90 28.59 -3.27 -9.24
N THR A 91 27.72 -2.45 -8.63
CA THR A 91 27.21 -2.72 -7.28
C THR A 91 26.39 -4.00 -7.25
N GLU A 92 26.34 -4.58 -6.06
CA GLU A 92 25.54 -5.77 -5.85
C GLU A 92 24.05 -5.44 -5.82
N ILE A 93 23.29 -6.22 -6.56
CA ILE A 93 21.83 -6.13 -6.61
C ILE A 93 21.23 -7.44 -6.10
N PRO A 94 20.00 -7.42 -5.56
CA PRO A 94 19.34 -8.67 -5.20
C PRO A 94 19.27 -9.62 -6.42
N PRO A 95 19.30 -10.94 -6.22
CA PRO A 95 19.30 -11.90 -7.32
C PRO A 95 17.96 -11.93 -8.06
N LEU A 96 17.96 -12.26 -9.35
CA LEU A 96 16.73 -12.62 -10.06
C LEU A 96 16.36 -14.06 -9.69
N VAL A 97 15.06 -14.31 -9.49
CA VAL A 97 14.58 -15.65 -9.15
C VAL A 97 13.79 -16.20 -10.32
N PHE A 98 14.28 -17.29 -10.90
CA PHE A 98 13.73 -17.94 -12.10
C PHE A 98 13.14 -19.29 -11.74
N PHE A 99 12.10 -19.69 -12.46
CA PHE A 99 11.54 -21.03 -12.42
C PHE A 99 11.55 -21.60 -13.84
N LYS A 100 12.28 -22.69 -14.05
CA LYS A 100 12.34 -23.39 -15.31
C LYS A 100 11.19 -24.40 -15.37
N THR A 101 10.27 -24.17 -16.29
CA THR A 101 9.12 -25.05 -16.50
C THR A 101 9.54 -26.30 -17.26
N ASP A 102 8.72 -27.36 -17.17
CA ASP A 102 8.94 -28.63 -17.88
C ASP A 102 8.92 -28.44 -19.41
N GLN A 103 8.27 -27.38 -19.90
CA GLN A 103 8.22 -26.99 -21.30
C GLN A 103 9.50 -26.25 -21.77
N GLY A 104 10.49 -26.08 -20.88
CA GLY A 104 11.76 -25.41 -21.19
C GLY A 104 11.67 -23.89 -21.23
N LYS A 105 10.55 -23.29 -20.80
CA LYS A 105 10.42 -21.85 -20.58
C LYS A 105 10.96 -21.48 -19.20
N ILE A 106 11.38 -20.22 -19.04
CA ILE A 106 11.92 -19.69 -17.79
C ILE A 106 11.01 -18.56 -17.34
N GLU A 107 10.26 -18.77 -16.27
CA GLU A 107 9.39 -17.75 -15.69
C GLU A 107 10.13 -16.96 -14.62
N VAL A 108 10.02 -15.62 -14.66
CA VAL A 108 10.60 -14.76 -13.61
C VAL A 108 9.65 -14.72 -12.41
N ILE A 109 10.04 -15.37 -11.31
CA ILE A 109 9.30 -15.40 -10.03
C ILE A 109 9.57 -14.14 -9.22
N ASP A 110 10.81 -13.68 -9.13
CA ASP A 110 11.14 -12.39 -8.51
C ASP A 110 12.15 -11.64 -9.37
N GLY A 111 12.00 -10.32 -9.41
CA GLY A 111 12.86 -9.44 -10.21
C GLY A 111 12.30 -9.03 -11.56
N ARG A 112 11.01 -9.22 -11.84
CA ARG A 112 10.33 -8.68 -13.04
C ARG A 112 10.72 -7.22 -13.35
N GLN A 113 10.65 -6.34 -12.34
CA GLN A 113 10.96 -4.91 -12.51
C GLN A 113 12.42 -4.68 -12.92
N ARG A 114 13.35 -5.47 -12.34
CA ARG A 114 14.78 -5.42 -12.65
C ARG A 114 15.04 -5.90 -14.08
N TYR A 115 14.52 -7.08 -14.42
CA TYR A 115 14.64 -7.66 -15.76
C TYR A 115 14.07 -6.73 -16.84
N GLU A 116 12.86 -6.21 -16.64
CA GLU A 116 12.21 -5.31 -17.59
C GLU A 116 12.94 -3.97 -17.72
N THR A 117 13.52 -3.45 -16.62
CA THR A 117 14.37 -2.23 -16.67
C THR A 117 15.63 -2.45 -17.50
N LEU A 118 16.31 -3.59 -17.31
CA LEU A 118 17.49 -3.92 -18.12
C LEU A 118 17.12 -3.99 -19.61
N SER A 119 16.04 -4.70 -19.93
CA SER A 119 15.54 -4.83 -21.30
C SER A 119 15.15 -3.48 -21.92
N LYS A 120 14.43 -2.62 -21.18
CA LYS A 120 14.04 -1.27 -21.62
C LYS A 120 15.25 -0.37 -21.87
N PHE A 121 16.26 -0.43 -21.01
CA PHE A 121 17.46 0.38 -21.17
C PHE A 121 18.27 -0.08 -22.39
N LEU A 122 18.54 -1.38 -22.52
CA LEU A 122 19.22 -1.97 -23.67
C LEU A 122 18.51 -1.64 -25.00
N GLY A 123 17.17 -1.69 -25.02
CA GLY A 123 16.35 -1.31 -26.16
C GLY A 123 16.20 0.20 -26.40
N SER A 124 16.92 1.06 -25.66
CA SER A 124 16.85 2.54 -25.74
C SER A 124 15.45 3.14 -25.51
N ASN A 125 14.60 2.42 -24.77
CA ASN A 125 13.26 2.85 -24.36
C ASN A 125 13.25 3.56 -22.98
N LEU A 126 14.43 3.73 -22.37
CA LEU A 126 14.62 4.38 -21.08
C LEU A 126 15.76 5.41 -21.17
N SER A 127 15.48 6.67 -20.83
CA SER A 127 16.47 7.75 -20.74
C SER A 127 16.78 8.10 -19.29
N LEU A 128 18.07 8.20 -18.93
CA LEU A 128 18.49 8.36 -17.54
C LEU A 128 18.06 9.72 -16.95
N SER A 129 17.38 9.69 -15.81
CA SER A 129 16.89 10.89 -15.13
C SER A 129 17.96 11.50 -14.20
N LYS A 130 17.96 12.82 -14.05
CA LYS A 130 18.93 13.49 -13.16
C LYS A 130 18.72 13.09 -11.69
N LYS A 131 17.47 12.80 -11.30
CA LYS A 131 17.09 12.47 -9.93
C LYS A 131 17.44 11.04 -9.54
N GLY A 132 17.50 10.13 -10.52
CA GLY A 132 17.91 8.75 -10.28
C GLY A 132 19.42 8.55 -10.26
N LEU A 133 20.21 9.52 -10.72
CA LEU A 133 21.67 9.49 -10.73
C LEU A 133 22.21 10.15 -9.45
N THR A 134 22.91 9.37 -8.63
CA THR A 134 23.58 9.84 -7.42
C THR A 134 25.02 10.25 -7.72
N ASN A 135 25.77 9.37 -8.36
CA ASN A 135 27.19 9.53 -8.66
C ASN A 135 27.39 9.91 -10.13
N LEU A 136 26.71 9.25 -11.05
CA LEU A 136 26.93 9.37 -12.49
C LEU A 136 26.04 10.46 -13.14
N LYS A 137 25.95 11.64 -12.51
CA LYS A 137 25.05 12.74 -12.93
C LYS A 137 25.28 13.22 -14.37
N SER A 138 26.48 12.99 -14.89
CA SER A 138 26.90 13.30 -16.25
C SER A 138 26.19 12.46 -17.33
N LEU A 139 25.60 11.32 -16.97
CA LEU A 139 24.83 10.47 -17.88
C LEU A 139 23.36 10.91 -18.04
N HIS A 140 22.98 12.07 -17.49
CA HIS A 140 21.61 12.56 -17.58
C HIS A 140 21.13 12.71 -19.04
N LYS A 141 19.89 12.25 -19.29
CA LYS A 141 19.18 12.18 -20.59
C LYS A 141 19.76 11.20 -21.60
N LYS A 142 20.91 10.58 -21.35
CA LYS A 142 21.45 9.53 -22.22
C LYS A 142 20.58 8.27 -22.16
N LYS A 143 20.38 7.63 -23.31
CA LYS A 143 19.89 6.26 -23.46
C LYS A 143 21.08 5.32 -23.68
N TYR A 144 20.85 4.00 -23.70
CA TYR A 144 21.92 3.03 -23.97
C TYR A 144 22.68 3.32 -25.27
N ALA A 145 21.95 3.60 -26.36
CA ALA A 145 22.56 3.95 -27.65
C ALA A 145 23.39 5.24 -27.64
N ASP A 146 23.16 6.14 -26.67
CA ASP A 146 23.88 7.41 -26.52
C ASP A 146 25.14 7.27 -25.63
N LEU A 147 25.36 6.08 -25.05
CA LEU A 147 26.54 5.79 -24.24
C LEU A 147 27.77 5.52 -25.10
N GLU A 148 28.95 5.82 -24.57
CA GLU A 148 30.22 5.44 -25.19
C GLU A 148 30.33 3.90 -25.28
N PRO A 149 30.92 3.33 -26.34
CA PRO A 149 31.07 1.88 -26.50
C PRO A 149 31.63 1.17 -25.26
N LYS A 150 32.64 1.75 -24.59
CA LYS A 150 33.19 1.18 -23.35
C LYS A 150 32.16 1.07 -22.23
N ILE A 151 31.27 2.06 -22.08
CA ILE A 151 30.21 2.03 -21.05
C ILE A 151 29.11 1.03 -21.45
N GLN A 152 28.85 0.90 -22.75
CA GLN A 152 27.96 -0.14 -23.28
C GLN A 152 28.49 -1.54 -22.98
N ASP A 153 29.79 -1.78 -23.20
CA ASP A 153 30.46 -3.04 -22.89
C ASP A 153 30.41 -3.33 -21.39
N ILE A 154 30.72 -2.33 -20.54
CA ILE A 154 30.61 -2.46 -19.08
C ILE A 154 29.20 -2.89 -18.66
N TYR A 155 28.18 -2.28 -19.27
CA TYR A 155 26.79 -2.65 -19.02
C TYR A 155 26.51 -4.10 -19.43
N LEU A 156 26.92 -4.51 -20.62
CA LEU A 156 26.72 -5.87 -21.15
C LEU A 156 27.46 -6.94 -20.34
N ASP A 157 28.70 -6.65 -19.95
CA ASP A 157 29.59 -7.56 -19.20
C ASP A 157 29.19 -7.69 -17.73
N THR A 158 28.40 -6.75 -17.20
CA THR A 158 28.02 -6.79 -15.80
C THR A 158 27.22 -8.05 -15.49
N LYS A 159 27.75 -8.83 -14.55
CA LYS A 159 27.20 -10.10 -14.11
C LYS A 159 26.06 -9.92 -13.11
N ILE A 160 24.99 -10.70 -13.27
CA ILE A 160 23.81 -10.72 -12.41
C ILE A 160 23.65 -12.13 -11.82
N ARG A 161 23.40 -12.19 -10.50
CA ARG A 161 23.11 -13.45 -9.81
C ARG A 161 21.67 -13.89 -10.06
N ILE A 162 21.50 -15.18 -10.33
CA ILE A 162 20.24 -15.82 -10.66
C ILE A 162 20.09 -17.05 -9.78
N ILE A 163 18.94 -17.17 -9.12
CA ILE A 163 18.53 -18.39 -8.41
C ILE A 163 17.50 -19.07 -9.32
N GLU A 164 17.85 -20.23 -9.85
CA GLU A 164 16.99 -20.99 -10.75
C GLU A 164 16.41 -22.21 -10.04
N PHE A 165 15.09 -22.25 -9.98
CA PHE A 165 14.31 -23.39 -9.54
C PHE A 165 13.97 -24.27 -10.75
N SER A 166 14.12 -25.58 -10.62
CA SER A 166 13.71 -26.55 -11.65
C SER A 166 13.20 -27.83 -11.00
N ILE A 167 12.31 -28.54 -11.70
CA ILE A 167 11.77 -29.81 -11.20
C ILE A 167 12.74 -30.93 -11.56
N VAL A 168 13.05 -31.78 -10.57
CA VAL A 168 13.84 -33.01 -10.75
C VAL A 168 12.93 -34.16 -10.35
N ASN A 169 12.85 -35.20 -11.18
CA ASN A 169 12.17 -36.50 -10.95
C ASN A 169 10.78 -36.68 -11.56
N GLU A 170 10.49 -37.94 -11.92
CA GLU A 170 9.16 -38.46 -12.23
C GLU A 170 8.41 -38.81 -10.93
N PRO A 171 7.08 -38.61 -10.86
CA PRO A 171 6.19 -38.15 -11.94
C PRO A 171 6.27 -36.64 -12.19
N LYS A 172 5.97 -36.23 -13.42
CA LYS A 172 5.83 -34.81 -13.78
C LYS A 172 4.76 -34.16 -12.92
N LEU A 173 5.04 -32.97 -12.40
CA LEU A 173 4.04 -32.19 -11.68
C LEU A 173 2.90 -31.82 -12.63
N THR A 174 1.69 -31.85 -12.12
CA THR A 174 0.54 -31.29 -12.85
C THR A 174 0.67 -29.76 -12.94
N ASP A 175 0.06 -29.15 -13.95
CA ASP A 175 0.03 -27.68 -14.10
C ASP A 175 -0.46 -26.97 -12.82
N ARG A 176 -1.35 -27.61 -12.06
CA ARG A 176 -1.85 -27.12 -10.77
C ARG A 176 -0.74 -27.12 -9.71
N GLN A 177 -0.02 -28.23 -9.57
CA GLN A 177 1.07 -28.36 -8.59
C GLN A 177 2.23 -27.40 -8.90
N GLU A 178 2.62 -27.29 -10.18
CA GLU A 178 3.66 -26.35 -10.61
C GLU A 178 3.24 -24.91 -10.27
N ASP A 179 2.00 -24.54 -10.56
CA ASP A 179 1.45 -23.23 -10.21
C ASP A 179 1.45 -22.97 -8.70
N LEU A 180 1.06 -23.95 -7.87
CA LEU A 180 1.10 -23.84 -6.41
C LEU A 180 2.52 -23.55 -5.90
N ILE A 181 3.54 -24.26 -6.39
CA ILE A 181 4.93 -24.08 -5.98
C ILE A 181 5.48 -22.73 -6.42
N LYS A 182 5.21 -22.30 -7.66
CA LYS A 182 5.61 -20.97 -8.15
C LYS A 182 5.07 -19.86 -7.24
N LYS A 183 3.81 -19.96 -6.86
CA LYS A 183 3.12 -19.02 -5.97
C LYS A 183 3.72 -19.04 -4.56
N GLU A 184 4.06 -20.21 -4.05
CA GLU A 184 4.71 -20.37 -2.74
C GLU A 184 6.08 -19.68 -2.72
N ILE A 185 6.92 -19.93 -3.73
CA ILE A 185 8.23 -19.29 -3.88
C ILE A 185 8.06 -17.77 -4.00
N PHE A 186 7.16 -17.29 -4.88
CA PHE A 186 6.88 -15.86 -5.03
C PHE A 186 6.55 -15.20 -3.69
N ARG A 187 5.64 -15.83 -2.94
CA ARG A 187 5.15 -15.29 -1.68
C ARG A 187 6.28 -15.19 -0.66
N ARG A 188 7.11 -16.23 -0.48
CA ARG A 188 8.22 -16.24 0.48
C ARG A 188 9.24 -15.13 0.21
N TYR A 189 9.60 -14.92 -1.05
CA TYR A 189 10.55 -13.87 -1.44
C TYR A 189 9.98 -12.45 -1.26
N ASN A 190 8.66 -12.27 -1.41
CA ASN A 190 8.02 -10.95 -1.28
C ASN A 190 7.50 -10.64 0.14
N SER A 191 7.12 -11.64 0.94
CA SER A 191 6.55 -11.47 2.29
C SER A 191 7.62 -11.27 3.37
N GLY A 192 8.80 -11.87 3.18
CA GLY A 192 9.89 -11.90 4.16
C GLY A 192 10.69 -10.59 4.32
N ILE A 193 10.61 -9.66 3.36
CA ILE A 193 11.44 -8.44 3.38
C ILE A 193 10.59 -7.22 3.78
N THR A 194 10.82 -6.70 4.99
CA THR A 194 10.20 -5.44 5.42
C THR A 194 10.95 -4.27 4.77
N PRO A 195 10.32 -3.41 3.95
CA PRO A 195 10.98 -2.27 3.34
C PRO A 195 11.48 -1.28 4.41
N LEU A 196 12.52 -0.50 4.10
CA LEU A 196 12.97 0.58 4.97
C LEU A 196 11.92 1.70 5.02
N THR A 197 11.73 2.27 6.20
CA THR A 197 10.96 3.51 6.36
C THR A 197 11.80 4.71 5.94
N SER A 198 11.16 5.86 5.70
CA SER A 198 11.89 7.11 5.41
C SER A 198 12.84 7.49 6.55
N VAL A 199 12.48 7.18 7.80
CA VAL A 199 13.33 7.41 8.98
C VAL A 199 14.56 6.49 8.94
N ASP A 200 14.39 5.21 8.56
CA ASP A 200 15.51 4.28 8.46
C ASP A 200 16.51 4.69 7.36
N ILE A 201 16.02 5.12 6.19
CA ILE A 201 16.87 5.63 5.10
C ILE A 201 17.63 6.88 5.56
N ASN A 202 16.93 7.79 6.24
CA ASN A 202 17.52 9.00 6.82
C ASN A 202 18.49 8.73 7.98
N ARG A 203 18.39 7.60 8.67
CA ARG A 203 19.40 7.20 9.65
C ARG A 203 20.68 6.81 8.93
N ALA A 204 20.56 5.96 7.91
CA ALA A 204 21.70 5.47 7.16
C ALA A 204 22.43 6.60 6.41
N MET A 205 21.69 7.43 5.67
CA MET A 205 22.26 8.50 4.86
C MET A 205 23.05 9.54 5.67
N TYR A 206 22.58 9.84 6.88
CA TYR A 206 23.19 10.85 7.76
C TYR A 206 23.91 10.22 8.94
N ASN A 207 24.39 8.98 8.79
CA ASN A 207 25.11 8.28 9.86
C ASN A 207 26.42 9.00 10.24
N ASN A 208 27.08 9.58 9.23
CA ASN A 208 28.36 10.26 9.39
C ASN A 208 28.20 11.80 9.46
N ASP A 209 26.97 12.29 9.64
CA ASP A 209 26.68 13.72 9.73
C ASP A 209 26.95 14.24 11.15
N ASN A 210 27.92 15.16 11.26
CA ASN A 210 28.30 15.80 12.52
C ASN A 210 27.13 16.55 13.18
N ILE A 211 26.28 17.23 12.39
CA ILE A 211 25.12 17.97 12.92
C ILE A 211 24.11 16.98 13.48
N THR A 212 23.70 15.98 12.69
CA THR A 212 22.76 14.96 13.16
C THR A 212 23.27 14.23 14.40
N ASN A 213 24.54 13.85 14.44
CA ASN A 213 25.12 13.12 15.57
C ASN A 213 25.20 13.99 16.83
N PHE A 214 25.59 15.27 16.70
CA PHE A 214 25.62 16.21 17.83
C PHE A 214 24.24 16.38 18.47
N PHE A 215 23.21 16.65 17.66
CA PHE A 215 21.83 16.77 18.13
C PHE A 215 21.33 15.47 18.77
N LYS A 216 21.61 14.31 18.16
CA LYS A 216 21.21 13.00 18.72
C LYS A 216 21.79 12.76 20.10
N THR A 217 23.06 13.10 20.33
CA THR A 217 23.71 12.95 21.62
C THR A 217 23.04 13.85 22.65
N LYS A 218 22.89 15.14 22.36
CA LYS A 218 22.25 16.11 23.26
C LYS A 218 20.81 15.72 23.63
N ILE A 219 20.00 15.28 22.67
CA ILE A 219 18.61 14.86 22.90
C ILE A 219 18.54 13.55 23.71
N ARG A 220 19.53 12.66 23.59
CA ARG A 220 19.57 11.41 24.37
C ARG A 220 19.98 11.66 25.82
N ASP A 221 20.85 12.63 26.04
CA ASP A 221 21.38 12.98 27.35
C ASP A 221 20.41 13.87 28.15
N ASP A 222 19.51 14.59 27.47
CA ASP A 222 18.52 15.49 28.06
C ASP A 222 17.08 14.98 27.88
N GLU A 223 16.57 14.29 28.91
CA GLU A 223 15.20 13.77 28.91
C GLU A 223 14.13 14.88 28.90
N ALA A 224 14.41 16.05 29.50
CA ALA A 224 13.47 17.17 29.50
C ALA A 224 13.28 17.73 28.09
N LEU A 225 14.39 18.01 27.39
CA LEU A 225 14.38 18.46 25.99
C LEU A 225 13.65 17.46 25.08
N TYR A 226 13.89 16.16 25.29
CA TYR A 226 13.20 15.11 24.53
C TYR A 226 11.68 15.16 24.70
N GLN A 227 11.17 15.34 25.92
CA GLN A 227 9.73 15.45 26.17
C GLN A 227 9.14 16.76 25.62
N GLU A 228 9.87 17.86 25.70
CA GLU A 228 9.45 19.16 25.17
C GLU A 228 9.31 19.13 23.63
N LEU A 229 10.28 18.56 22.93
CA LEU A 229 10.24 18.38 21.48
C LEU A 229 9.04 17.51 21.05
N ILE A 230 8.73 16.46 21.82
CA ILE A 230 7.52 15.65 21.61
C ILE A 230 6.26 16.50 21.81
N GLY A 231 6.19 17.25 22.90
CA GLY A 231 5.04 18.09 23.24
C GLY A 231 4.82 19.27 22.29
N LEU A 232 5.83 19.71 21.54
CA LEU A 232 5.72 20.77 20.54
C LEU A 232 5.34 20.23 19.16
N PHE A 233 6.00 19.17 18.68
CA PHE A 233 5.89 18.77 17.26
C PHE A 233 5.15 17.45 17.02
N PHE A 234 4.79 16.71 18.07
CA PHE A 234 4.13 15.40 17.96
C PHE A 234 2.80 15.37 18.72
N ASN A 235 1.91 14.45 18.34
CA ASN A 235 0.61 14.32 18.99
C ASN A 235 0.75 13.50 20.29
N SER A 236 0.38 14.08 21.43
CA SER A 236 0.42 13.41 22.74
C SER A 236 -0.54 12.23 22.89
N ASN A 237 -1.55 12.10 22.02
CA ASN A 237 -2.60 11.07 22.12
C ASN A 237 -2.20 9.68 21.60
N SER A 238 -0.97 9.49 21.11
CA SER A 238 -0.49 8.17 20.74
C SER A 238 0.34 7.58 21.88
N ASN A 239 -0.09 6.44 22.44
CA ASN A 239 0.68 5.58 23.37
C ASN A 239 1.98 5.00 22.75
N ARG A 240 2.51 5.60 21.69
CA ARG A 240 3.66 5.13 20.92
C ARG A 240 4.85 6.04 21.20
N LYS A 241 5.90 5.49 21.83
CA LYS A 241 7.18 6.18 22.03
C LYS A 241 7.75 6.64 20.68
N VAL A 242 8.03 7.94 20.56
CA VAL A 242 8.66 8.53 19.37
C VAL A 242 10.17 8.27 19.44
N SER A 243 10.79 7.79 18.35
CA SER A 243 12.25 7.55 18.35
C SER A 243 13.03 8.86 18.14
N VAL A 244 14.25 8.95 18.66
CA VAL A 244 15.14 10.11 18.45
C VAL A 244 15.38 10.36 16.95
N ASP A 245 15.48 9.32 16.12
CA ASP A 245 15.61 9.49 14.66
C ASP A 245 14.37 10.12 14.01
N THR A 246 13.18 9.87 14.57
CA THR A 246 11.95 10.53 14.12
C THR A 246 11.94 12.01 14.48
N ILE A 247 12.45 12.35 15.67
CA ILE A 247 12.65 13.75 16.10
C ILE A 247 13.66 14.42 15.17
N MET A 248 14.80 13.79 14.91
CA MET A 248 15.82 14.33 14.01
C MET A 248 15.31 14.57 12.61
N HIS A 249 14.49 13.66 12.07
CA HIS A 249 13.85 13.88 10.77
C HIS A 249 13.01 15.17 10.76
N LYS A 250 12.29 15.48 11.85
CA LYS A 250 11.55 16.73 12.00
C LYS A 250 12.47 17.94 12.14
N ILE A 251 13.56 17.82 12.91
CA ILE A 251 14.54 18.90 13.10
C ILE A 251 15.18 19.29 11.77
N ARG A 252 15.60 18.33 10.94
CA ARG A 252 16.16 18.63 9.61
C ARG A 252 15.18 19.39 8.73
N GLN A 253 13.89 19.02 8.77
CA GLN A 253 12.85 19.78 8.08
C GLN A 253 12.80 21.22 8.60
N ILE A 254 12.75 21.44 9.91
CA ILE A 254 12.67 22.77 10.53
C ILE A 254 13.87 23.64 10.13
N LEU A 255 15.08 23.08 10.19
CA LEU A 255 16.32 23.79 9.90
C LEU A 255 16.42 24.33 8.46
N VAL A 256 15.67 23.77 7.50
CA VAL A 256 15.79 24.17 6.08
C VAL A 256 14.50 24.74 5.49
N LEU A 257 13.35 24.58 6.15
CA LEU A 257 12.05 24.95 5.59
C LEU A 257 11.97 26.45 5.27
N HIS A 258 12.61 27.31 6.04
CA HIS A 258 12.65 28.76 5.81
C HIS A 258 13.40 29.14 4.51
N LYS A 259 14.35 28.31 4.05
CA LYS A 259 15.08 28.49 2.79
C LYS A 259 14.25 28.08 1.55
N ILE A 260 13.05 27.52 1.74
CA ILE A 260 12.23 26.94 0.68
C ILE A 260 10.90 27.71 0.55
N PRO A 261 10.56 28.25 -0.63
CA PRO A 261 9.27 28.92 -0.83
C PRO A 261 8.07 27.98 -0.57
N VAL A 262 7.08 28.44 0.21
CA VAL A 262 5.95 27.61 0.68
C VAL A 262 5.10 27.07 -0.46
N LYS A 263 4.85 27.86 -1.51
CA LYS A 263 4.13 27.40 -2.72
C LYS A 263 4.87 26.29 -3.47
N TYR A 264 6.20 26.33 -3.49
CA TYR A 264 7.00 25.28 -4.12
C TYR A 264 7.05 24.02 -3.29
N TYR A 265 7.31 24.16 -1.98
CA TYR A 265 7.30 23.04 -1.05
C TYR A 265 5.94 22.32 -1.03
N SER A 266 4.84 23.07 -1.00
CA SER A 266 3.48 22.51 -0.98
C SER A 266 3.07 21.85 -2.30
N ARG A 267 3.53 22.35 -3.46
CA ARG A 267 3.25 21.76 -4.79
C ARG A 267 4.20 20.64 -5.20
N SER A 268 5.37 20.53 -4.59
CA SER A 268 6.35 19.49 -4.90
C SER A 268 5.77 18.11 -4.65
N SER A 269 5.87 17.23 -5.65
CA SER A 269 5.47 15.82 -5.55
C SER A 269 6.40 15.01 -4.64
N ASN A 270 7.63 15.49 -4.39
CA ASN A 270 8.61 14.86 -3.52
C ASN A 270 9.24 15.89 -2.57
N ARG A 271 8.49 16.26 -1.53
CA ARG A 271 8.92 17.21 -0.48
C ARG A 271 10.18 16.78 0.25
N GLN A 272 10.32 15.47 0.44
CA GLN A 272 11.44 14.87 1.16
C GLN A 272 12.76 15.15 0.43
N PHE A 273 12.81 14.93 -0.88
CA PHE A 273 13.99 15.22 -1.68
C PHE A 273 14.39 16.70 -1.64
N VAL A 274 13.41 17.62 -1.59
CA VAL A 274 13.68 19.05 -1.44
C VAL A 274 14.36 19.33 -0.10
N ILE A 275 13.83 18.79 1.00
CA ILE A 275 14.45 18.93 2.33
C ILE A 275 15.87 18.38 2.32
N GLU A 276 16.07 17.18 1.78
CA GLU A 276 17.38 16.53 1.70
C GLU A 276 18.38 17.40 0.93
N SER A 277 17.99 17.92 -0.23
CA SER A 277 18.86 18.77 -1.06
C SER A 277 19.31 20.06 -0.34
N PHE A 278 18.41 20.69 0.42
CA PHE A 278 18.75 21.91 1.16
C PHE A 278 19.52 21.61 2.46
N TYR A 279 19.28 20.46 3.07
CA TYR A 279 20.01 20.03 4.26
C TYR A 279 21.44 19.61 3.92
N GLU A 280 21.68 18.97 2.77
CA GLU A 280 23.03 18.72 2.26
C GLU A 280 23.83 20.01 2.06
N ILE A 281 23.19 21.08 1.56
CA ILE A 281 23.82 22.40 1.44
C ILE A 281 24.19 22.94 2.83
N LEU A 282 23.25 22.87 3.79
CA LEU A 282 23.51 23.30 5.16
C LEU A 282 24.68 22.53 5.79
N MET A 283 24.75 21.21 5.59
CA MET A 283 25.85 20.38 6.09
C MET A 283 27.20 20.81 5.51
N ASN A 284 27.26 21.12 4.21
CA ASN A 284 28.50 21.55 3.56
C ASN A 284 28.93 22.97 3.96
N GLU A 285 27.98 23.83 4.33
CA GLU A 285 28.24 25.20 4.79
C GLU A 285 28.63 25.29 6.28
N THR A 286 28.38 24.23 7.07
CA THR A 286 28.54 24.27 8.53
C THR A 286 29.87 23.67 8.97
N GLU A 287 30.72 24.49 9.59
CA GLU A 287 31.97 24.01 10.21
C GLU A 287 31.77 23.54 11.66
N ASP A 288 30.95 24.25 12.46
CA ASP A 288 30.67 23.90 13.85
C ASP A 288 29.16 23.61 14.09
N PRO A 289 28.79 22.34 14.38
CA PRO A 289 27.43 21.96 14.75
C PRO A 289 26.84 22.68 15.96
N SER A 290 27.68 23.17 16.88
CA SER A 290 27.25 23.78 18.14
C SER A 290 26.46 25.06 17.93
N ILE A 291 26.83 25.84 16.90
CA ILE A 291 26.19 27.12 16.55
C ILE A 291 24.73 26.88 16.15
N ILE A 292 24.51 25.93 15.24
CA ILE A 292 23.17 25.56 14.77
C ILE A 292 22.33 24.99 15.91
N TYR A 293 22.94 24.17 16.76
CA TYR A 293 22.26 23.61 17.93
C TYR A 293 21.81 24.70 18.89
N ASN A 294 22.70 25.61 19.28
CA ASN A 294 22.37 26.68 20.23
C ASN A 294 21.29 27.62 19.69
N ASP A 295 21.37 27.96 18.39
CA ASP A 295 20.34 28.78 17.74
C ASP A 295 18.98 28.06 17.69
N PHE A 296 18.97 26.76 17.42
CA PHE A 296 17.76 25.94 17.46
C PHE A 296 17.16 25.90 18.88
N ILE A 297 17.96 25.64 19.91
CA ILE A 297 17.50 25.57 21.30
C ILE A 297 16.91 26.91 21.77
N ARG A 298 17.56 28.03 21.45
CA ARG A 298 17.03 29.39 21.75
C ARG A 298 15.60 29.57 21.24
N LYS A 299 15.30 29.09 20.02
CA LYS A 299 13.95 29.15 19.44
C LYS A 299 12.98 28.17 20.10
N ILE A 300 13.44 26.98 20.48
CA ILE A 300 12.62 25.99 21.20
C ILE A 300 12.21 26.51 22.57
N GLU A 301 13.14 27.10 23.32
CA GLU A 301 12.83 27.73 24.61
C GLU A 301 11.78 28.83 24.49
N LEU A 302 11.86 29.65 23.44
CA LEU A 302 10.84 30.67 23.14
C LEU A 302 9.47 30.03 22.86
N LEU A 303 9.41 28.95 22.07
CA LEU A 303 8.16 28.24 21.80
C LEU A 303 7.55 27.61 23.04
N ILE A 304 8.36 27.08 23.96
CA ILE A 304 7.89 26.49 25.22
C ILE A 304 7.24 27.59 26.07
N LYS A 305 7.90 28.74 26.19
CA LYS A 305 7.37 29.92 26.90
C LYS A 305 6.05 30.39 26.28
N LEU A 306 5.96 30.46 24.95
CA LEU A 306 4.73 30.80 24.23
C LEU A 306 3.61 29.80 24.48
N LYS A 307 3.91 28.50 24.40
CA LYS A 307 2.93 27.45 24.72
C LYS A 307 2.37 27.60 26.13
N GLY A 308 3.22 27.95 27.11
CA GLY A 308 2.80 28.25 28.48
C GLY A 308 1.79 29.39 28.56
N ILE A 309 2.01 30.48 27.82
CA ILE A 309 1.05 31.60 27.74
C ILE A 309 -0.26 31.14 27.10
N PHE A 310 -0.23 30.44 25.96
CA PHE A 310 -1.45 29.94 25.31
C PHE A 310 -2.29 29.08 26.26
N CYS A 311 -1.66 28.19 27.03
CA CYS A 311 -2.32 27.39 28.05
C CYS A 311 -2.92 28.25 29.19
N LYS A 312 -2.20 29.30 29.64
CA LYS A 312 -2.68 30.22 30.69
C LYS A 312 -3.95 30.97 30.27
N TYR A 313 -4.09 31.32 28.98
CA TYR A 313 -5.26 32.02 28.43
C TYR A 313 -6.33 31.06 27.86
N GLU A 314 -6.24 29.76 28.15
CA GLU A 314 -7.17 28.71 27.70
C GLU A 314 -7.33 28.64 26.16
N ILE A 315 -6.28 28.97 25.41
CA ILE A 315 -6.27 28.87 23.94
C ILE A 315 -5.66 27.54 23.54
N GLU A 316 -6.31 26.83 22.61
CA GLU A 316 -5.80 25.57 22.09
C GLU A 316 -4.45 25.77 21.39
N TYR A 317 -3.41 25.14 21.94
CA TYR A 317 -2.08 25.12 21.35
C TYR A 317 -1.79 23.73 20.76
N ASN A 318 -1.47 23.70 19.47
CA ASN A 318 -1.16 22.45 18.77
C ASN A 318 0.13 22.55 17.97
N LYS A 319 0.59 21.39 17.48
CA LYS A 319 1.86 21.28 16.74
C LYS A 319 1.96 22.16 15.50
N LEU A 320 0.84 22.49 14.85
CA LEU A 320 0.83 23.26 13.61
C LEU A 320 1.17 24.72 13.90
N ILE A 321 0.73 25.21 15.07
CA ILE A 321 1.13 26.52 15.60
C ILE A 321 2.64 26.51 15.86
N SER A 322 3.18 25.49 16.55
CA SER A 322 4.62 25.37 16.78
C SER A 322 5.43 25.37 15.47
N GLU A 323 4.98 24.63 14.46
CA GLU A 323 5.64 24.55 13.15
C GLU A 323 5.63 25.87 12.39
N CYS A 324 4.54 26.64 12.44
CA CYS A 324 4.47 27.94 11.74
C CYS A 324 5.28 29.01 12.49
N LEU A 325 5.23 29.02 13.82
CA LEU A 325 5.98 29.95 14.64
C LEU A 325 7.49 29.75 14.48
N ILE A 326 8.00 28.52 14.61
CA ILE A 326 9.45 28.29 14.45
C ILE A 326 9.92 28.64 13.04
N TRP A 327 9.11 28.37 12.02
CA TRP A 327 9.41 28.77 10.65
C TRP A 327 9.50 30.30 10.50
N ALA A 328 8.56 31.04 11.10
CA ALA A 328 8.59 32.50 11.10
C ALA A 328 9.80 33.06 11.87
N LEU A 329 10.18 32.46 13.01
CA LEU A 329 11.38 32.84 13.76
C LEU A 329 12.66 32.73 12.90
N TYR A 330 12.80 31.66 12.12
CA TYR A 330 13.94 31.52 11.20
C TYR A 330 13.94 32.57 10.08
N ILE A 331 12.77 32.97 9.57
CA ILE A 331 12.67 34.05 8.59
C ILE A 331 13.07 35.39 9.23
N CYS A 332 12.64 35.65 10.45
CA CYS A 332 13.02 36.87 11.17
C CYS A 332 14.55 36.99 11.31
N ASP A 333 15.25 35.90 11.66
CA ASP A 333 16.72 35.94 11.74
C ASP A 333 17.37 36.21 10.37
N VAL A 334 16.89 35.57 9.28
CA VAL A 334 17.41 35.79 7.91
C VAL A 334 17.22 37.24 7.47
N GLU A 335 16.11 37.84 7.83
CA GLU A 335 15.75 39.22 7.47
C GLU A 335 16.27 40.27 8.45
N ASN A 336 17.07 39.87 9.46
CA ASN A 336 17.54 40.71 10.57
C ASN A 336 16.37 41.49 11.22
N ILE A 337 15.32 40.77 11.63
CA ILE A 337 14.20 41.28 12.41
C ILE A 337 14.42 40.88 13.86
N ASP A 338 14.71 41.86 14.70
CA ASP A 338 14.85 41.65 16.14
C ASP A 338 13.49 41.48 16.79
N ILE A 339 13.20 40.25 17.22
CA ILE A 339 11.99 39.94 17.99
C ILE A 339 12.22 40.36 19.44
N PRO A 340 11.26 41.06 20.08
CA PRO A 340 11.37 41.47 21.47
C PRO A 340 11.73 40.30 22.40
N GLN A 341 12.57 40.55 23.40
CA GLN A 341 12.87 39.57 24.42
C GLN A 341 11.57 39.11 25.09
N PHE A 342 11.47 37.81 25.37
CA PHE A 342 10.25 37.26 25.96
C PHE A 342 10.01 37.82 27.38
N GLU A 343 8.96 38.61 27.51
CA GLU A 343 8.38 39.04 28.78
C GLU A 343 6.86 38.80 28.71
N ALA A 344 6.25 38.32 29.80
CA ALA A 344 4.85 37.89 29.78
C ALA A 344 3.84 39.03 29.50
N GLU A 345 4.25 40.27 29.73
CA GLU A 345 3.45 41.48 29.52
C GLU A 345 3.79 42.22 28.22
N GLU A 346 4.75 41.70 27.45
CA GLU A 346 5.21 42.34 26.24
C GLU A 346 4.09 42.36 25.16
N PRO A 347 3.82 43.51 24.52
CA PRO A 347 2.68 43.65 23.61
C PRO A 347 2.72 42.75 22.37
N PHE A 348 3.90 42.49 21.80
CA PHE A 348 4.04 41.64 20.62
C PHE A 348 3.51 40.22 20.86
N TYR A 349 3.82 39.60 22.00
CA TYR A 349 3.36 38.24 22.29
C TYR A 349 1.86 38.16 22.62
N ASN A 350 1.32 39.20 23.28
CA ASN A 350 -0.12 39.31 23.53
C ASN A 350 -0.91 39.53 22.22
N ASP A 351 -0.40 40.38 21.33
CA ASP A 351 -1.00 40.60 20.00
C ASP A 351 -0.96 39.32 19.14
N LEU A 352 0.14 38.56 19.19
CA LEU A 352 0.26 37.28 18.49
C LEU A 352 -0.80 36.28 18.97
N LEU A 353 -1.02 36.22 20.30
CA LEU A 353 -1.99 35.32 20.90
C LEU A 353 -3.42 35.68 20.49
N ILE A 354 -3.77 36.98 20.49
CA ILE A 354 -5.06 37.46 20.00
C ILE A 354 -5.22 37.14 18.51
N TYR A 355 -4.18 37.37 17.72
CA TYR A 355 -4.19 37.11 16.29
C TYR A 355 -4.39 35.64 15.95
N VAL A 356 -3.73 34.72 16.66
CA VAL A 356 -3.94 33.27 16.48
C VAL A 356 -5.35 32.86 16.93
N LYS A 357 -5.86 33.43 18.03
CA LYS A 357 -7.22 33.15 18.54
C LYS A 357 -8.32 33.53 17.54
N GLN A 358 -8.12 34.60 16.76
CA GLN A 358 -9.11 35.08 15.79
C GLN A 358 -9.41 34.09 14.65
N ASP A 359 -8.49 33.16 14.35
CA ASP A 359 -8.64 32.21 13.24
C ASP A 359 -8.00 30.84 13.57
N LEU A 360 -8.46 30.25 14.70
CA LEU A 360 -7.99 28.94 15.16
C LEU A 360 -8.30 27.82 14.16
N ASP A 361 -9.35 27.97 13.35
CA ASP A 361 -9.76 26.99 12.34
C ASP A 361 -8.65 26.71 11.31
N LYS A 362 -7.86 27.73 10.93
CA LYS A 362 -6.68 27.55 10.08
C LYS A 362 -5.69 26.56 10.66
N PHE A 363 -5.54 26.50 11.97
CA PHE A 363 -4.60 25.63 12.68
C PHE A 363 -5.23 24.29 13.10
N SER A 364 -6.45 23.98 12.65
CA SER A 364 -7.09 22.71 12.97
C SER A 364 -6.25 21.51 12.52
N ASN A 365 -6.18 20.50 13.38
CA ASN A 365 -5.57 19.21 13.04
C ASN A 365 -6.40 18.45 11.98
N LEU A 366 -7.70 18.79 11.84
CA LEU A 366 -8.58 18.29 10.80
C LEU A 366 -8.11 18.84 9.45
N GLU A 367 -7.93 17.96 8.46
CA GLU A 367 -7.46 18.33 7.12
C GLU A 367 -6.08 19.02 7.04
N SER A 368 -5.28 18.97 8.10
CA SER A 368 -3.93 19.58 8.20
C SER A 368 -2.91 19.14 7.13
N HIS A 369 -3.20 18.07 6.38
CA HIS A 369 -2.34 17.57 5.30
C HIS A 369 -2.75 18.04 3.89
N PHE A 370 -3.91 18.70 3.75
CA PHE A 370 -4.39 19.14 2.45
C PHE A 370 -3.69 20.43 2.01
N TYR A 371 -3.40 20.53 0.71
CA TYR A 371 -2.77 21.73 0.12
C TYR A 371 -3.55 23.02 0.44
N LYS A 372 -4.89 22.94 0.47
CA LYS A 372 -5.78 24.07 0.76
C LYS A 372 -5.64 24.64 2.17
N SER A 373 -5.18 23.84 3.14
CA SER A 373 -4.96 24.29 4.52
C SER A 373 -3.49 24.58 4.83
N TYR A 374 -2.55 24.05 4.04
CA TYR A 374 -1.10 24.24 4.26
C TYR A 374 -0.64 25.67 3.98
N GLU A 375 -0.85 26.19 2.78
CA GLU A 375 -0.39 27.53 2.38
C GLU A 375 -0.98 28.66 3.24
N PRO A 376 -2.31 28.69 3.54
CA PRO A 376 -2.90 29.79 4.30
C PRO A 376 -2.41 29.91 5.75
N ARG A 377 -1.95 28.83 6.37
CA ARG A 377 -1.43 28.85 7.75
C ARG A 377 -0.11 29.61 7.86
N TYR A 378 0.84 29.28 6.97
CA TYR A 378 2.14 29.96 6.93
C TYR A 378 1.99 31.41 6.50
N GLU A 379 1.11 31.67 5.53
CA GLU A 379 0.79 33.04 5.10
C GLU A 379 0.18 33.86 6.25
N TYR A 380 -0.70 33.27 7.07
CA TYR A 380 -1.33 33.98 8.18
C TYR A 380 -0.32 34.45 9.23
N ILE A 381 0.57 33.57 9.69
CA ILE A 381 1.61 33.94 10.67
C ILE A 381 2.60 34.94 10.07
N LEU A 382 2.95 34.80 8.79
CA LEU A 382 3.88 35.74 8.15
C LEU A 382 3.27 37.14 7.99
N LYS A 383 1.97 37.24 7.70
CA LYS A 383 1.24 38.52 7.68
C LYS A 383 1.26 39.24 9.02
N PHE A 384 1.18 38.51 10.13
CA PHE A 384 1.33 39.11 11.45
C PHE A 384 2.70 39.79 11.61
N VAL A 385 3.77 39.09 11.25
CA VAL A 385 5.15 39.63 11.33
C VAL A 385 5.32 40.82 10.39
N GLU A 386 4.86 40.71 9.14
CA GLU A 386 4.90 41.78 8.14
C GLU A 386 4.17 43.05 8.61
N ASN A 387 2.97 42.92 9.18
CA ASN A 387 2.22 44.06 9.72
C ASN A 387 2.92 44.72 10.92
N LYS A 388 3.61 43.94 11.74
CA LYS A 388 4.21 44.43 12.98
C LYS A 388 5.56 45.12 12.77
N PHE A 389 6.33 44.65 11.79
CA PHE A 389 7.68 45.17 11.48
C PHE A 389 7.77 45.91 10.14
N ASN A 390 6.65 46.05 9.41
CA ASN A 390 6.53 46.78 8.15
C ASN A 390 7.56 46.35 7.07
N LYS A 391 7.75 45.03 6.91
CA LYS A 391 8.61 44.42 5.88
C LYS A 391 7.79 43.51 4.97
N ASN A 392 7.96 43.60 3.65
CA ASN A 392 7.30 42.70 2.70
C ASN A 392 7.95 41.31 2.76
N LEU A 393 7.29 40.36 3.41
CA LEU A 393 7.78 38.99 3.60
C LEU A 393 6.94 37.97 2.82
N VAL A 394 5.63 38.21 2.72
CA VAL A 394 4.72 37.28 2.04
C VAL A 394 5.10 37.08 0.58
N ASP A 395 5.53 38.11 -0.14
CA ASP A 395 5.87 37.93 -1.55
C ASP A 395 7.15 37.11 -1.77
N THR A 396 8.13 37.30 -0.89
CA THR A 396 9.41 36.60 -0.95
C THR A 396 9.26 35.12 -0.62
N TYR A 397 8.59 34.78 0.49
CA TYR A 397 8.57 33.42 1.04
C TYR A 397 7.32 32.61 0.69
N ILE A 398 6.21 33.25 0.28
CA ILE A 398 4.96 32.58 -0.14
C ILE A 398 4.79 32.60 -1.67
N THR A 399 4.87 33.75 -2.36
CA THR A 399 4.43 33.89 -3.77
C THR A 399 5.52 33.62 -4.83
N SER A 400 6.80 33.85 -4.55
CA SER A 400 7.84 33.81 -5.58
C SER A 400 8.21 32.39 -6.05
N HIS A 401 8.07 32.15 -7.35
CA HIS A 401 8.78 31.12 -8.11
C HIS A 401 8.99 31.59 -9.55
N ARG A 402 10.14 32.24 -9.81
CA ARG A 402 10.72 32.28 -11.16
C ARG A 402 12.26 32.40 -11.25
N ASP A 403 12.99 32.80 -10.20
CA ASP A 403 14.43 33.09 -10.38
C ASP A 403 15.45 32.26 -9.58
N VAL A 404 15.05 31.48 -8.58
CA VAL A 404 16.02 30.66 -7.81
C VAL A 404 16.48 29.39 -8.55
N VAL A 405 15.78 28.98 -9.61
CA VAL A 405 16.12 27.77 -10.40
C VAL A 405 16.84 28.11 -11.72
N LYS A 406 16.91 29.38 -12.13
CA LYS A 406 17.60 29.79 -13.36
C LYS A 406 19.12 29.95 -13.22
N ASN A 407 19.64 30.14 -12.02
CA ASN A 407 21.09 30.30 -11.79
C ASN A 407 21.85 28.99 -11.46
N ARG A 408 21.32 27.81 -11.81
CA ARG A 408 22.07 26.52 -11.74
C ARG A 408 22.22 25.82 -13.08
N GLN A 409 22.29 26.57 -14.17
CA GLN A 409 22.61 26.03 -15.49
C GLN A 409 23.57 26.95 -16.22
N LYS A 410 24.87 26.81 -15.92
CA LYS A 410 25.97 27.05 -16.85
C LYS A 410 27.28 26.65 -16.18
N ILE A 411 27.58 25.35 -16.17
CA ILE A 411 28.96 24.83 -16.15
C ILE A 411 28.98 23.55 -16.99
N ASP A 412 29.94 23.51 -17.91
CA ASP A 412 30.52 22.42 -18.70
C ASP A 412 29.70 21.74 -19.80
N SER A 413 29.89 22.25 -21.01
CA SER A 413 30.13 21.42 -22.19
C SER A 413 31.63 21.41 -22.49
N ASP A 414 32.16 20.19 -22.72
CA ASP A 414 33.44 19.86 -23.39
C ASP A 414 34.68 19.40 -22.58
N ILE A 415 34.52 18.86 -21.35
CA ILE A 415 35.62 18.12 -20.63
C ILE A 415 35.21 16.69 -20.20
N ASN A 416 34.09 16.17 -20.69
CA ASN A 416 33.31 15.17 -19.94
C ASN A 416 33.26 13.75 -20.54
N ILE A 417 34.37 13.22 -21.07
CA ILE A 417 34.44 11.80 -21.49
C ILE A 417 35.47 11.04 -20.66
N THR A 418 36.70 11.56 -20.56
CA THR A 418 37.76 10.96 -19.72
C THR A 418 37.34 10.92 -18.24
N LYS A 419 36.75 12.02 -17.73
CA LYS A 419 36.21 12.09 -16.37
C LYS A 419 35.12 11.06 -16.08
N GLN A 420 34.25 10.74 -17.05
CA GLN A 420 33.16 9.76 -16.86
C GLN A 420 33.70 8.34 -16.73
N LEU A 421 34.72 7.99 -17.52
CA LEU A 421 35.37 6.68 -17.46
C LEU A 421 36.23 6.53 -16.21
N ASP A 422 36.91 7.61 -15.78
CA ASP A 422 37.72 7.60 -14.56
C ASP A 422 36.83 7.51 -13.31
N GLU A 423 35.76 8.32 -13.22
CA GLU A 423 34.75 8.22 -12.15
C GLU A 423 34.14 6.81 -12.08
N LEU A 424 33.85 6.19 -13.22
CA LEU A 424 33.25 4.86 -13.25
C LEU A 424 34.25 3.77 -12.88
N LYS A 425 35.52 3.87 -13.28
CA LYS A 425 36.58 2.92 -12.89
C LYS A 425 36.88 2.99 -11.39
N GLU A 426 36.93 4.19 -10.81
CA GLU A 426 37.22 4.37 -9.38
C GLU A 426 36.10 3.85 -8.47
N LEU A 427 34.86 3.91 -8.94
CA LEU A 427 33.67 3.54 -8.16
C LEU A 427 33.20 2.09 -8.39
N ARG A 428 33.75 1.39 -9.40
CA ARG A 428 33.29 0.04 -9.74
C ARG A 428 33.86 -0.98 -8.77
N ILE A 429 32.98 -1.86 -8.27
CA ILE A 429 33.33 -2.91 -7.30
C ILE A 429 33.64 -4.21 -8.03
N ASP A 430 34.69 -4.91 -7.59
CA ASP A 430 34.96 -6.28 -8.03
C ASP A 430 33.98 -7.25 -7.36
N LYS A 431 33.16 -7.93 -8.19
CA LYS A 431 32.16 -8.88 -7.70
C LYS A 431 32.81 -10.17 -7.20
N ALA A 432 32.85 -10.34 -5.89
CA ALA A 432 33.24 -11.60 -5.28
C ALA A 432 32.16 -12.69 -5.50
N GLU A 433 32.59 -13.92 -5.75
CA GLU A 433 31.67 -15.07 -5.75
C GLU A 433 31.15 -15.32 -4.32
N PRO A 434 29.86 -15.63 -4.16
CA PRO A 434 29.29 -15.90 -2.84
C PRO A 434 29.90 -17.18 -2.26
N SER A 435 30.37 -17.12 -1.02
CA SER A 435 30.75 -18.31 -0.27
C SER A 435 29.50 -18.94 0.36
N SER A 436 29.46 -20.26 0.41
CA SER A 436 28.46 -20.99 1.20
C SER A 436 29.00 -21.17 2.61
N THR A 437 28.19 -20.89 3.63
CA THR A 437 28.57 -21.04 5.05
C THR A 437 27.38 -21.57 5.81
N THR A 438 27.59 -22.54 6.70
CA THR A 438 26.52 -23.09 7.53
C THR A 438 26.09 -22.08 8.59
N ILE A 439 24.89 -22.24 9.13
CA ILE A 439 24.40 -21.40 10.23
C ILE A 439 25.28 -21.58 11.46
N GLU A 440 25.73 -22.80 11.76
CA GLU A 440 26.64 -23.10 12.87
C GLU A 440 27.98 -22.36 12.75
N ASP A 441 28.62 -22.41 11.58
CA ASP A 441 29.88 -21.73 11.33
C ASP A 441 29.72 -20.22 11.45
N LEU A 442 28.64 -19.67 10.87
CA LEU A 442 28.36 -18.25 10.91
C LEU A 442 28.09 -17.76 12.34
N SER A 443 27.34 -18.53 13.13
CA SER A 443 27.10 -18.22 14.55
C SER A 443 28.40 -18.26 15.36
N SER A 444 29.21 -19.30 15.15
CA SER A 444 30.53 -19.42 15.76
C SER A 444 31.45 -18.24 15.42
N GLN A 445 31.41 -17.74 14.18
CA GLN A 445 32.14 -16.53 13.79
C GLN A 445 31.61 -15.27 14.47
N MET A 446 30.28 -15.15 14.64
CA MET A 446 29.66 -14.00 15.31
C MET A 446 30.04 -13.89 16.79
N LEU A 447 30.25 -15.01 17.46
CA LEU A 447 30.68 -15.05 18.87
C LEU A 447 32.16 -14.66 19.06
N ARG A 448 32.99 -14.71 18.01
CA ARG A 448 34.45 -14.46 18.08
C ARG A 448 34.85 -12.96 18.08
N LYS A 449 33.99 -12.07 18.60
CA LYS A 449 34.25 -10.64 18.91
C LYS A 449 34.76 -9.74 17.76
N ARG A 450 34.50 -10.10 16.49
CA ARG A 450 34.87 -9.28 15.31
C ARG A 450 33.75 -9.17 14.27
N PHE A 451 32.50 -9.40 14.68
CA PHE A 451 31.36 -9.39 13.78
C PHE A 451 30.29 -8.41 14.26
N LEU A 452 30.10 -7.34 13.51
CA LEU A 452 29.11 -6.32 13.80
C LEU A 452 27.80 -6.64 13.06
N VAL A 453 26.94 -7.42 13.74
CA VAL A 453 25.61 -7.79 13.23
C VAL A 453 24.72 -6.57 13.03
N ARG A 454 24.90 -5.53 13.87
CA ARG A 454 24.08 -4.32 13.90
C ARG A 454 24.94 -3.05 13.83
N PRO A 455 25.41 -2.65 12.65
CA PRO A 455 26.05 -1.35 12.46
C PRO A 455 25.10 -0.18 12.74
N SER A 456 25.65 0.96 13.13
CA SER A 456 24.93 2.21 13.46
C SER A 456 23.95 2.71 12.36
N TYR A 457 24.29 2.52 11.09
CA TYR A 457 23.45 2.93 9.96
C TYR A 457 22.23 2.01 9.73
N GLN A 458 22.21 0.81 10.31
CA GLN A 458 21.09 -0.11 10.14
C GLN A 458 19.88 0.24 11.03
N ARG A 459 18.71 -0.26 10.62
CA ARG A 459 17.47 -0.10 11.40
C ARG A 459 17.47 -0.98 12.65
N GLU A 460 16.62 -0.60 13.60
CA GLU A 460 16.34 -1.46 14.75
C GLU A 460 15.69 -2.79 14.36
N GLU A 461 15.77 -3.76 15.26
CA GLU A 461 15.09 -5.04 15.11
C GLU A 461 13.56 -4.87 15.06
N VAL A 462 12.95 -5.42 14.01
CA VAL A 462 11.50 -5.38 13.80
C VAL A 462 10.88 -6.65 14.41
N ILE A 463 10.00 -6.47 15.39
CA ILE A 463 9.33 -7.57 16.08
C ILE A 463 8.08 -7.98 15.28
N ASN A 464 8.26 -8.89 14.32
CA ASN A 464 7.17 -9.56 13.62
C ASN A 464 7.39 -11.07 13.67
N LEU A 465 6.71 -11.74 14.60
CA LEU A 465 6.86 -13.18 14.84
C LEU A 465 6.39 -14.04 13.65
N VAL A 466 5.34 -13.62 12.93
CA VAL A 466 4.84 -14.36 11.77
C VAL A 466 5.89 -14.38 10.65
N LYS A 467 6.46 -13.22 10.31
CA LYS A 467 7.54 -13.14 9.32
C LYS A 467 8.79 -13.88 9.76
N SER A 468 9.11 -13.81 11.05
CA SER A 468 10.26 -14.53 11.63
C SER A 468 10.07 -16.04 11.52
N SER A 469 8.87 -16.54 11.82
CA SER A 469 8.52 -17.97 11.71
C SER A 469 8.58 -18.45 10.27
N SER A 470 8.13 -17.65 9.30
CA SER A 470 8.21 -17.99 7.86
C SER A 470 9.66 -18.11 7.34
N ILE A 471 10.63 -17.39 7.94
CA ILE A 471 12.05 -17.56 7.61
C ILE A 471 12.54 -18.92 8.12
N ILE A 472 12.20 -19.30 9.36
CA ILE A 472 12.57 -20.60 9.92
C ILE A 472 11.91 -21.75 9.14
N GLU A 473 10.63 -21.61 8.78
CA GLU A 473 9.92 -22.56 7.91
C GLU A 473 10.62 -22.74 6.55
N SER A 474 11.18 -21.66 6.00
CA SER A 474 11.94 -21.73 4.74
C SER A 474 13.25 -22.51 4.88
N ILE A 475 13.94 -22.36 6.01
CA ILE A 475 15.15 -23.14 6.34
C ILE A 475 14.80 -24.62 6.48
N LEU A 476 13.74 -24.95 7.20
CA LEU A 476 13.27 -26.33 7.40
C LEU A 476 12.79 -27.01 6.10
N LEU A 477 12.46 -26.23 5.07
CA LEU A 477 12.04 -26.69 3.75
C LEU A 477 13.15 -26.63 2.69
N ASP A 478 14.41 -26.39 3.10
CA ASP A 478 15.57 -26.27 2.21
C ASP A 478 15.44 -25.19 1.11
N ILE A 479 14.58 -24.20 1.32
CA ILE A 479 14.44 -23.09 0.39
C ILE A 479 15.56 -22.10 0.62
N LYS A 480 16.43 -21.93 -0.38
CA LYS A 480 17.51 -20.94 -0.34
C LYS A 480 16.97 -19.55 -0.01
N LEU A 481 17.53 -18.94 1.02
CA LEU A 481 17.31 -17.55 1.36
C LEU A 481 18.17 -16.64 0.46
N PRO A 482 17.79 -15.37 0.26
CA PRO A 482 18.66 -14.43 -0.43
C PRO A 482 20.03 -14.33 0.26
N PRO A 483 21.09 -13.85 -0.42
CA PRO A 483 22.41 -13.76 0.20
C PRO A 483 22.45 -12.75 1.37
N ILE A 484 23.37 -12.99 2.30
CA ILE A 484 23.79 -12.07 3.36
C ILE A 484 24.99 -11.28 2.84
N PHE A 485 24.98 -9.96 2.99
CA PHE A 485 26.07 -9.10 2.53
C PHE A 485 26.90 -8.63 3.72
N ILE A 486 28.21 -8.85 3.65
CA ILE A 486 29.16 -8.52 4.70
C ILE A 486 30.24 -7.59 4.13
N PHE A 487 30.54 -6.51 4.84
CA PHE A 487 31.68 -5.66 4.59
C PHE A 487 32.81 -6.03 5.56
N LYS A 488 33.97 -6.42 5.04
CA LYS A 488 35.14 -6.72 5.86
C LYS A 488 36.07 -5.51 5.83
N ARG A 489 36.21 -4.87 6.99
CA ARG A 489 37.07 -3.70 7.19
C ARG A 489 38.54 -4.10 7.31
N LYS A 490 39.43 -3.13 7.09
CA LYS A 490 40.89 -3.25 7.29
C LYS A 490 41.30 -3.62 8.72
N ASP A 491 40.50 -3.24 9.71
CA ASP A 491 40.72 -3.61 11.12
C ASP A 491 40.32 -5.07 11.44
N GLY A 492 39.85 -5.82 10.43
CA GLY A 492 39.43 -7.21 10.54
C GLY A 492 38.01 -7.41 11.08
N VAL A 493 37.25 -6.33 11.32
CA VAL A 493 35.84 -6.42 11.72
C VAL A 493 34.95 -6.61 10.49
N SER A 494 33.99 -7.54 10.59
CA SER A 494 32.99 -7.83 9.57
C SER A 494 31.66 -7.18 9.94
N GLU A 495 31.19 -6.25 9.12
CA GLU A 495 29.91 -5.55 9.30
C GLU A 495 28.85 -6.14 8.40
N VAL A 496 27.66 -6.42 8.94
CA VAL A 496 26.53 -6.83 8.10
C VAL A 496 26.02 -5.59 7.35
N ILE A 497 25.99 -5.65 6.02
CA ILE A 497 25.35 -4.62 5.19
C ILE A 497 23.86 -4.95 5.03
N ASP A 498 23.55 -6.17 4.58
CA ASP A 498 22.17 -6.65 4.40
C ASP A 498 22.01 -8.06 4.95
N GLY A 499 20.80 -8.36 5.43
CA GLY A 499 20.47 -9.67 6.01
C GLY A 499 20.39 -9.69 7.54
N GLN A 500 20.61 -8.56 8.21
CA GLN A 500 20.54 -8.43 9.68
C GLN A 500 19.28 -9.08 10.27
N GLN A 501 18.08 -8.79 9.72
CA GLN A 501 16.83 -9.32 10.30
C GLN A 501 16.70 -10.83 10.15
N ARG A 502 17.34 -11.43 9.13
CA ARG A 502 17.37 -12.88 8.92
C ARG A 502 18.30 -13.54 9.93
N LEU A 503 19.50 -12.98 10.10
CA LEU A 503 20.46 -13.43 11.12
C LEU A 503 19.90 -13.31 12.53
N LEU A 504 19.32 -12.16 12.89
CA LEU A 504 18.68 -11.96 14.20
C LEU A 504 17.49 -12.91 14.42
N THR A 505 16.79 -13.32 13.36
CA THR A 505 15.71 -14.30 13.46
C THR A 505 16.24 -15.70 13.73
N ILE A 506 17.30 -16.10 13.03
CA ILE A 506 17.96 -17.40 13.21
C ILE A 506 18.54 -17.49 14.63
N LEU A 507 19.41 -16.55 15.00
CA LEU A 507 20.00 -16.46 16.33
C LEU A 507 18.93 -16.36 17.43
N GLY A 508 17.92 -15.51 17.21
CA GLY A 508 16.82 -15.33 18.14
C GLY A 508 15.98 -16.59 18.32
N TYR A 509 15.80 -17.43 17.30
CA TYR A 509 15.07 -18.70 17.44
C TYR A 509 15.90 -19.74 18.21
N MET A 510 17.18 -19.87 17.86
CA MET A 510 18.15 -20.78 18.49
C MET A 510 18.48 -20.39 19.94
N GLY A 511 18.28 -19.12 20.30
CA GLY A 511 18.61 -18.60 21.63
C GLY A 511 20.06 -18.16 21.76
N GLU A 512 20.75 -17.93 20.65
CA GLU A 512 22.16 -17.57 20.61
C GLU A 512 22.36 -16.05 20.67
N GLY A 513 23.41 -15.64 21.39
CA GLY A 513 23.81 -14.25 21.51
C GLY A 513 24.72 -13.79 20.37
N PHE A 514 24.89 -12.48 20.24
CA PHE A 514 25.86 -11.86 19.34
C PHE A 514 26.54 -10.67 20.02
N CYS A 515 27.71 -10.26 19.52
CA CYS A 515 28.43 -9.10 20.09
C CYS A 515 27.87 -7.76 19.56
N ASP A 516 27.71 -6.78 20.46
CA ASP A 516 27.41 -5.39 20.11
C ASP A 516 28.68 -4.57 19.74
N GLU A 517 28.49 -3.30 19.35
CA GLU A 517 29.59 -2.36 19.03
C GLU A 517 30.60 -2.18 20.16
N ARG A 518 30.21 -2.45 21.41
CA ARG A 518 31.04 -2.31 22.61
C ARG A 518 31.66 -3.64 23.04
N GLY A 519 31.46 -4.71 22.27
CA GLY A 519 31.95 -6.06 22.55
C GLY A 519 31.15 -6.82 23.61
N ASN A 520 29.98 -6.33 24.03
CA ASN A 520 29.10 -7.01 24.97
C ASN A 520 28.25 -8.07 24.25
N SER A 521 28.03 -9.20 24.91
CA SER A 521 27.11 -10.23 24.41
C SER A 521 25.67 -9.79 24.65
N ILE A 522 24.92 -9.59 23.56
CA ILE A 522 23.51 -9.23 23.57
C ILE A 522 22.67 -10.28 22.84
N TYR A 523 21.38 -10.34 23.18
CA TYR A 523 20.42 -11.24 22.54
C TYR A 523 19.46 -10.47 21.64
N SER A 524 18.86 -11.17 20.67
CA SER A 524 17.74 -10.63 19.89
C SER A 524 16.57 -10.25 20.83
N LYS A 525 15.82 -9.20 20.47
CA LYS A 525 14.56 -8.84 21.14
C LYS A 525 13.51 -9.96 21.07
N LYS A 526 13.68 -10.93 20.15
CA LYS A 526 12.83 -12.10 19.95
C LYS A 526 13.48 -13.38 20.51
N ASN A 527 14.33 -13.29 21.53
CA ASN A 527 15.05 -14.44 22.05
C ASN A 527 14.12 -15.61 22.41
N GLN A 528 14.43 -16.80 21.89
CA GLN A 528 13.70 -18.06 22.03
C GLN A 528 12.21 -17.96 21.69
N PHE A 529 11.83 -17.24 20.63
CA PHE A 529 10.42 -17.10 20.25
C PHE A 529 9.79 -18.44 19.80
N LYS A 530 8.45 -18.52 19.91
CA LYS A 530 7.67 -19.67 19.42
C LYS A 530 7.26 -19.46 17.96
N LEU A 531 7.30 -20.52 17.16
CA LEU A 531 6.81 -20.50 15.79
C LEU A 531 5.31 -20.17 15.78
N LYS A 532 4.87 -19.35 14.82
CA LYS A 532 3.49 -18.88 14.73
C LYS A 532 3.07 -18.67 13.28
N ASP A 533 1.87 -19.17 12.96
CA ASP A 533 1.19 -18.97 11.67
C ASP A 533 1.98 -19.56 10.49
N LEU A 534 2.62 -20.72 10.74
CA LEU A 534 3.20 -21.57 9.71
C LEU A 534 2.10 -22.14 8.82
N ARG A 535 2.37 -22.23 7.52
CA ARG A 535 1.38 -22.57 6.49
C ARG A 535 1.58 -23.96 5.92
N VAL A 536 2.83 -24.37 5.77
CA VAL A 536 3.21 -25.66 5.20
C VAL A 536 3.52 -26.63 6.33
N LEU A 537 4.33 -26.20 7.31
CA LEU A 537 4.68 -26.99 8.49
C LEU A 537 3.83 -26.53 9.69
N ASP A 538 2.52 -26.62 9.56
CA ASP A 538 1.59 -26.08 10.55
C ASP A 538 1.64 -26.83 11.89
N GLU A 539 2.04 -28.10 11.88
CA GLU A 539 2.28 -28.96 13.03
C GLU A 539 3.39 -28.44 13.95
N LEU A 540 4.32 -27.63 13.42
CA LEU A 540 5.41 -27.03 14.21
C LEU A 540 5.00 -25.72 14.90
N ASN A 541 3.78 -25.24 14.69
CA ASN A 541 3.29 -24.02 15.35
C ASN A 541 3.32 -24.16 16.88
N GLY A 542 3.78 -23.11 17.56
CA GLY A 542 3.88 -23.04 19.02
C GLY A 542 5.16 -23.65 19.61
N LEU A 543 5.95 -24.38 18.81
CA LEU A 543 7.23 -24.96 19.24
C LEU A 543 8.35 -23.93 19.30
N ARG A 544 9.28 -24.14 20.23
CA ARG A 544 10.57 -23.44 20.33
C ARG A 544 11.67 -24.33 19.75
N PHE A 545 12.84 -23.76 19.49
CA PHE A 545 14.00 -24.50 18.98
C PHE A 545 14.31 -25.76 19.80
N ASN A 546 14.44 -25.63 21.13
CA ASN A 546 14.72 -26.75 22.02
C ASN A 546 13.60 -27.81 22.10
N SER A 547 12.42 -27.52 21.56
CA SER A 547 11.28 -28.45 21.52
C SER A 547 11.18 -29.18 20.18
N LEU A 548 12.03 -28.85 19.19
CA LEU A 548 12.11 -29.55 17.92
C LEU A 548 12.84 -30.89 18.09
N ASP A 549 12.55 -31.86 17.22
CA ASP A 549 13.35 -33.07 17.12
C ASP A 549 14.80 -32.74 16.71
N SER A 550 15.74 -33.53 17.20
CA SER A 550 17.17 -33.47 16.90
C SER A 550 17.46 -33.27 15.40
N LYS A 551 16.81 -34.05 14.53
CA LYS A 551 16.95 -33.94 13.08
C LYS A 551 16.57 -32.57 12.52
N LEU A 552 15.53 -31.93 13.07
CA LEU A 552 15.09 -30.61 12.63
C LEU A 552 16.02 -29.51 13.17
N GLN A 553 16.61 -29.71 14.35
CA GLN A 553 17.63 -28.81 14.90
C GLN A 553 18.91 -28.86 14.05
N ASP A 554 19.40 -30.07 13.75
CA ASP A 554 20.57 -30.29 12.88
C ASP A 554 20.35 -29.66 11.51
N LYS A 555 19.14 -29.81 10.95
CA LYS A 555 18.78 -29.16 9.69
C LYS A 555 18.91 -27.63 9.73
N ILE A 556 18.61 -26.99 10.86
CA ILE A 556 18.80 -25.55 11.02
C ILE A 556 20.29 -25.23 11.10
N TYR A 557 21.09 -25.98 11.88
CA TYR A 557 22.54 -25.76 11.99
C TYR A 557 23.28 -25.94 10.66
N ASP A 558 22.95 -27.00 9.92
CA ASP A 558 23.58 -27.39 8.66
C ASP A 558 23.12 -26.57 7.46
N PHE A 559 22.09 -25.74 7.61
CA PHE A 559 21.54 -24.97 6.51
C PHE A 559 22.58 -23.99 5.95
N ASN A 560 22.79 -24.07 4.65
CA ASN A 560 23.79 -23.28 3.94
C ASN A 560 23.27 -21.88 3.57
N LEU A 561 23.83 -20.85 4.20
CA LEU A 561 23.61 -19.46 3.84
C LEU A 561 24.62 -19.01 2.78
N SER A 562 24.13 -18.33 1.75
CA SER A 562 24.99 -17.63 0.79
C SER A 562 25.47 -16.32 1.40
N VAL A 563 26.78 -16.15 1.52
CA VAL A 563 27.43 -14.96 2.06
C VAL A 563 28.24 -14.28 0.97
N VAL A 564 28.00 -12.98 0.76
CA VAL A 564 28.78 -12.14 -0.16
C VAL A 564 29.63 -11.22 0.68
N THR A 565 30.94 -11.40 0.62
CA THR A 565 31.92 -10.57 1.35
C THR A 565 32.54 -9.55 0.42
N ILE A 566 32.45 -8.28 0.80
CA ILE A 566 33.12 -7.16 0.15
C ILE A 566 34.30 -6.77 1.03
N ASP A 567 35.51 -6.89 0.49
CA ASP A 567 36.75 -6.59 1.21
C ASP A 567 37.19 -5.15 0.95
N GLU A 568 37.36 -4.36 2.03
CA GLU A 568 37.83 -2.97 1.99
C GLU A 568 39.25 -2.85 1.41
N GLU A 569 40.12 -3.86 1.59
CA GLU A 569 41.47 -3.84 1.02
C GLU A 569 41.44 -3.83 -0.50
N ARG A 570 40.48 -4.55 -1.10
CA ARG A 570 40.29 -4.63 -2.55
C ARG A 570 39.48 -3.46 -3.10
N ASN A 571 38.63 -2.86 -2.28
CA ASN A 571 37.70 -1.80 -2.68
C ASN A 571 37.77 -0.61 -1.71
N PRO A 572 38.86 0.19 -1.72
CA PRO A 572 39.09 1.25 -0.73
C PRO A 572 38.08 2.40 -0.81
N ASN A 573 37.48 2.65 -1.98
CA ASN A 573 36.47 3.69 -2.19
C ASN A 573 35.03 3.19 -1.96
N PHE A 574 34.84 1.95 -1.51
CA PHE A 574 33.52 1.37 -1.33
C PHE A 574 32.79 1.97 -0.14
N ASN A 575 31.54 2.38 -0.35
CA ASN A 575 30.67 2.88 0.71
C ASN A 575 29.62 1.83 1.12
N PRO A 576 29.73 1.20 2.31
CA PRO A 576 28.77 0.18 2.78
C PRO A 576 27.35 0.74 2.99
N ILE A 577 27.23 2.03 3.33
CA ILE A 577 25.93 2.70 3.53
C ILE A 577 25.19 2.83 2.21
N ASP A 578 25.88 3.21 1.12
CA ASP A 578 25.27 3.33 -0.20
C ASP A 578 24.75 1.96 -0.67
N LEU A 579 25.52 0.88 -0.50
CA LEU A 579 25.05 -0.47 -0.83
C LEU A 579 23.85 -0.90 0.04
N PHE A 580 23.87 -0.63 1.35
CA PHE A 580 22.74 -0.90 2.23
C PHE A 580 21.45 -0.24 1.72
N ILE A 581 21.53 1.04 1.36
CA ILE A 581 20.40 1.79 0.79
C ILE A 581 19.99 1.19 -0.55
N ARG A 582 20.92 0.86 -1.46
CA ARG A 582 20.60 0.26 -2.78
C ARG A 582 19.86 -1.07 -2.65
N LEU A 583 20.30 -1.95 -1.75
CA LEU A 583 19.71 -3.27 -1.53
C LEU A 583 18.33 -3.19 -0.86
N ASN A 584 18.16 -2.28 0.10
CA ASN A 584 16.97 -2.23 0.96
C ASN A 584 15.94 -1.18 0.57
N ASN A 585 16.29 -0.22 -0.30
CA ASN A 585 15.36 0.79 -0.79
C ASN A 585 14.40 0.19 -1.82
N LYS A 586 13.25 -0.28 -1.32
CA LYS A 586 12.09 -0.76 -2.11
C LYS A 586 10.95 0.27 -2.04
N PRO A 587 10.98 1.36 -2.83
CA PRO A 587 9.93 2.40 -2.77
C PRO A 587 8.57 1.89 -3.26
N TYR A 588 8.55 0.80 -4.02
CA TYR A 588 7.34 0.17 -4.56
C TYR A 588 7.15 -1.25 -4.02
N PRO A 589 6.99 -1.47 -2.71
CA PRO A 589 6.74 -2.80 -2.19
C PRO A 589 5.36 -3.29 -2.66
N VAL A 590 5.22 -4.60 -2.83
CA VAL A 590 3.90 -5.23 -2.95
C VAL A 590 3.26 -5.12 -1.56
N ARG A 591 2.10 -4.48 -1.49
CA ARG A 591 1.42 -4.25 -0.23
C ARG A 591 0.61 -5.51 0.14
N GLU A 592 0.57 -5.82 1.43
CA GLU A 592 -0.32 -6.88 1.94
C GLU A 592 -1.78 -6.45 1.77
N ASN A 593 -2.68 -7.41 1.55
CA ASN A 593 -4.13 -7.19 1.35
C ASN A 593 -4.47 -6.25 0.18
N THR A 594 -3.73 -6.36 -0.93
CA THR A 594 -4.04 -5.68 -2.19
C THR A 594 -4.06 -6.68 -3.34
N PHE A 595 -4.68 -6.28 -4.47
CA PHE A 595 -4.75 -7.15 -5.64
C PHE A 595 -3.38 -7.50 -6.22
N GLU A 596 -2.39 -6.61 -6.13
CA GLU A 596 -1.00 -6.92 -6.51
C GLU A 596 -0.48 -8.17 -5.79
N MET A 597 -0.85 -8.37 -4.52
CA MET A 597 -0.48 -9.56 -3.77
C MET A 597 -1.43 -10.73 -4.04
N TRP A 598 -2.76 -10.52 -4.04
CA TRP A 598 -3.72 -11.61 -4.28
C TRP A 598 -3.54 -12.27 -5.65
N ASN A 599 -3.25 -11.48 -6.68
CA ASN A 599 -2.94 -11.98 -8.03
C ASN A 599 -1.80 -13.00 -8.03
N SER A 600 -0.92 -12.96 -7.01
CA SER A 600 0.24 -13.82 -6.92
C SER A 600 0.02 -15.19 -6.30
N TYR A 601 -1.03 -15.39 -5.49
CA TYR A 601 -1.18 -16.67 -4.75
C TYR A 601 -2.63 -17.17 -4.62
N ILE A 602 -3.62 -16.35 -4.97
CA ILE A 602 -5.02 -16.77 -4.98
C ILE A 602 -5.29 -17.66 -6.21
N ASP A 603 -6.35 -18.46 -6.14
CA ASP A 603 -6.82 -19.32 -7.22
C ASP A 603 -6.88 -18.59 -8.58
N LYS A 604 -6.33 -19.26 -9.60
CA LYS A 604 -6.15 -18.72 -10.95
C LYS A 604 -7.47 -18.35 -11.63
N GLU A 605 -8.53 -19.11 -11.37
CA GLU A 605 -9.85 -18.88 -11.98
C GLU A 605 -10.49 -17.60 -11.45
N ILE A 606 -10.45 -17.40 -10.12
CA ILE A 606 -10.93 -16.18 -9.46
C ILE A 606 -10.23 -14.95 -10.03
N ILE A 607 -8.89 -14.97 -10.06
CA ILE A 607 -8.06 -13.87 -10.56
C ILE A 607 -8.35 -13.58 -12.04
N THR A 608 -8.42 -14.62 -12.88
CA THR A 608 -8.68 -14.49 -14.31
C THR A 608 -10.06 -13.87 -14.56
N LYS A 609 -11.08 -14.27 -13.79
CA LYS A 609 -12.43 -13.74 -13.93
C LYS A 609 -12.52 -12.26 -13.55
N ILE A 610 -11.89 -11.86 -12.43
CA ILE A 610 -11.83 -10.46 -12.01
C ILE A 610 -11.14 -9.60 -13.07
N ARG A 611 -9.97 -10.03 -13.55
CA ARG A 611 -9.22 -9.30 -14.59
C ARG A 611 -10.00 -9.18 -15.90
N THR A 612 -10.71 -10.23 -16.29
CA THR A 612 -11.57 -10.22 -17.49
C THR A 612 -12.70 -9.20 -17.34
N ASN A 613 -13.33 -9.14 -16.17
CA ASN A 613 -14.42 -8.20 -15.90
C ASN A 613 -13.94 -6.74 -15.85
N VAL A 614 -12.75 -6.51 -15.32
CA VAL A 614 -12.11 -5.19 -15.33
C VAL A 614 -11.82 -4.76 -16.76
N LYS A 615 -11.13 -5.59 -17.56
CA LYS A 615 -10.83 -5.28 -18.98
C LYS A 615 -12.08 -4.94 -19.80
N LYS A 616 -13.20 -5.63 -19.57
CA LYS A 616 -14.47 -5.36 -20.27
C LYS A 616 -15.05 -3.97 -19.99
N ASN A 617 -14.72 -3.35 -18.87
CA ASN A 617 -15.37 -2.13 -18.39
C ASN A 617 -14.38 -0.99 -18.05
N GLU A 618 -13.07 -1.20 -18.23
CA GLU A 618 -12.03 -0.27 -17.77
C GLU A 618 -12.05 1.09 -18.45
N GLU A 619 -12.67 1.19 -19.63
CA GLU A 619 -12.79 2.45 -20.38
C GLU A 619 -13.68 3.48 -19.68
N TRP A 620 -14.73 3.03 -18.99
CA TRP A 620 -15.69 3.90 -18.33
C TRP A 620 -15.76 3.70 -16.82
N MET A 621 -15.61 2.47 -16.30
CA MET A 621 -15.68 2.12 -14.88
C MET A 621 -14.28 1.89 -14.29
N TYR A 622 -13.58 2.99 -13.98
CA TYR A 622 -12.24 2.98 -13.40
C TYR A 622 -12.14 3.85 -12.14
N PHE A 623 -11.30 3.42 -11.19
CA PHE A 623 -10.85 4.26 -10.08
C PHE A 623 -9.69 5.17 -10.52
N ARG A 624 -8.71 4.63 -11.27
CA ARG A 624 -7.72 5.43 -12.00
C ARG A 624 -7.46 4.84 -13.39
N LYS A 625 -7.37 5.71 -14.38
CA LYS A 625 -7.00 5.34 -15.74
C LYS A 625 -5.49 5.04 -15.82
N ASN A 626 -5.12 4.02 -16.61
CA ASN A 626 -3.72 3.65 -16.91
C ASN A 626 -2.83 3.43 -15.67
N ASN A 627 -3.39 2.85 -14.60
CA ASN A 627 -2.64 2.60 -13.38
C ASN A 627 -1.99 1.22 -13.38
N SER A 628 -0.67 1.16 -13.20
CA SER A 628 0.07 -0.10 -13.19
C SER A 628 -0.09 -0.94 -11.91
N ARG A 629 -0.66 -0.38 -10.83
CA ARG A 629 -0.76 -1.05 -9.51
C ARG A 629 -2.03 -1.89 -9.35
N MET A 630 -2.70 -2.24 -10.45
CA MET A 630 -3.88 -3.13 -10.47
C MET A 630 -5.02 -2.68 -9.52
N ILE A 631 -5.16 -1.37 -9.34
CA ILE A 631 -6.08 -0.79 -8.36
C ILE A 631 -7.55 -0.87 -8.81
N ASN A 632 -7.80 -1.02 -10.11
CA ASN A 632 -9.14 -1.22 -10.63
C ASN A 632 -9.57 -2.66 -10.33
N GLU A 633 -8.67 -3.62 -10.46
CA GLU A 633 -8.87 -5.00 -10.05
C GLU A 633 -9.09 -5.11 -8.53
N GLU A 634 -8.36 -4.34 -7.72
CA GLU A 634 -8.61 -4.24 -6.28
C GLU A 634 -10.04 -3.75 -6.00
N MET A 635 -10.50 -2.71 -6.69
CA MET A 635 -11.87 -2.19 -6.57
C MET A 635 -12.91 -3.29 -6.86
N TYR A 636 -12.78 -4.02 -7.96
CA TYR A 636 -13.71 -5.10 -8.34
C TYR A 636 -13.70 -6.26 -7.33
N THR A 637 -12.52 -6.60 -6.82
CA THR A 637 -12.37 -7.66 -5.81
C THR A 637 -13.07 -7.26 -4.52
N ILE A 638 -12.95 -5.99 -4.13
CA ILE A 638 -13.66 -5.43 -2.99
C ILE A 638 -15.17 -5.45 -3.21
N LEU A 639 -15.68 -5.04 -4.37
CA LEU A 639 -17.12 -5.14 -4.67
C LEU A 639 -17.62 -6.60 -4.61
N SER A 640 -16.79 -7.55 -5.05
CA SER A 640 -17.10 -8.98 -4.99
C SER A 640 -17.16 -9.48 -3.54
N TYR A 641 -16.24 -9.02 -2.70
CA TYR A 641 -16.25 -9.27 -1.26
C TYR A 641 -17.50 -8.71 -0.58
N LEU A 642 -17.91 -7.49 -0.92
CA LEU A 642 -19.13 -6.88 -0.38
C LEU A 642 -20.37 -7.73 -0.74
N SER A 643 -20.45 -8.18 -1.99
CA SER A 643 -21.52 -9.11 -2.40
C SER A 643 -21.45 -10.46 -1.70
N TYR A 644 -20.26 -10.99 -1.41
CA TYR A 644 -20.09 -12.23 -0.67
C TYR A 644 -20.65 -12.10 0.76
N LYS A 645 -20.25 -11.06 1.49
CA LYS A 645 -20.71 -10.80 2.85
C LYS A 645 -22.23 -10.63 2.92
N ASN A 646 -22.82 -9.89 1.97
CA ASN A 646 -24.26 -9.66 1.92
C ASN A 646 -25.07 -10.94 1.71
N ASN A 647 -24.60 -11.85 0.84
CA ASN A 647 -25.41 -12.99 0.39
C ASN A 647 -25.17 -14.28 1.17
N TYR A 648 -23.99 -14.45 1.78
CA TYR A 648 -23.61 -15.74 2.39
C TYR A 648 -23.37 -15.66 3.89
N GLU A 649 -23.04 -14.50 4.44
CA GLU A 649 -22.80 -14.37 5.88
C GLU A 649 -23.95 -13.69 6.64
N ASN A 650 -25.01 -13.23 5.96
CA ASN A 650 -26.18 -12.57 6.56
C ASN A 650 -25.81 -11.45 7.55
N ILE A 651 -24.66 -10.81 7.31
CA ILE A 651 -24.13 -9.73 8.14
C ILE A 651 -24.89 -8.46 7.79
N LYS A 652 -25.33 -7.71 8.81
CA LYS A 652 -26.03 -6.43 8.61
C LYS A 652 -25.10 -5.47 7.89
N GLU A 653 -25.63 -4.66 6.97
CA GLU A 653 -24.84 -3.73 6.15
C GLU A 653 -23.96 -2.76 6.98
N LYS A 654 -24.41 -2.44 8.20
CA LYS A 654 -23.69 -1.62 9.20
C LYS A 654 -22.36 -2.23 9.69
N ASP A 655 -22.18 -3.53 9.55
CA ASP A 655 -20.97 -4.24 9.96
C ASP A 655 -19.96 -4.37 8.80
N ILE A 656 -20.37 -4.06 7.56
CA ILE A 656 -19.53 -4.14 6.36
C ILE A 656 -18.80 -2.82 6.10
N PHE A 657 -19.55 -1.71 6.16
CA PHE A 657 -19.01 -0.36 5.99
C PHE A 657 -18.98 0.39 7.32
N ASP A 658 -17.87 1.08 7.55
CA ASP A 658 -17.79 2.21 8.47
C ASP A 658 -18.13 3.47 7.67
N ILE A 659 -19.37 3.93 7.81
CA ILE A 659 -19.88 5.16 7.19
C ILE A 659 -19.79 6.26 8.24
N TYR A 660 -18.94 7.25 7.99
CA TYR A 660 -18.71 8.34 8.93
C TYR A 660 -18.59 9.67 8.20
N GLN A 661 -18.94 10.74 8.90
CA GLN A 661 -18.73 12.08 8.41
C GLN A 661 -17.35 12.60 8.81
N LYS A 662 -16.64 13.23 7.87
CA LYS A 662 -15.39 13.95 8.14
C LYS A 662 -15.45 15.32 7.48
N GLY A 663 -15.57 16.36 8.29
CA GLY A 663 -15.89 17.70 7.82
C GLY A 663 -17.23 17.72 7.07
N GLN A 664 -17.27 18.36 5.92
CA GLN A 664 -18.49 18.51 5.11
C GLN A 664 -18.76 17.33 4.15
N ARG A 665 -18.22 16.14 4.44
CA ARG A 665 -18.29 14.98 3.54
C ARG A 665 -18.59 13.68 4.27
N ILE A 666 -19.44 12.87 3.67
CA ILE A 666 -19.66 11.49 4.08
C ILE A 666 -18.58 10.61 3.45
N ASN A 667 -18.00 9.72 4.25
CA ASN A 667 -16.93 8.83 3.85
C ASN A 667 -17.33 7.37 4.09
N PHE A 668 -16.93 6.50 3.16
CA PHE A 668 -17.10 5.06 3.26
C PHE A 668 -15.75 4.39 3.48
N ARG A 669 -15.66 3.55 4.51
CA ARG A 669 -14.46 2.74 4.79
C ARG A 669 -14.83 1.28 5.02
N ILE A 670 -13.97 0.39 4.53
CA ILE A 670 -14.08 -1.04 4.83
C ILE A 670 -13.37 -1.31 6.15
N GLN A 671 -14.08 -1.93 7.09
CA GLN A 671 -13.60 -2.13 8.46
C GLN A 671 -12.36 -3.05 8.51
N ASN A 672 -12.39 -4.18 7.79
CA ASN A 672 -11.33 -5.18 7.86
C ASN A 672 -10.91 -5.75 6.48
N LYS A 673 -9.86 -5.20 5.88
CA LYS A 673 -9.27 -5.74 4.64
C LYS A 673 -8.59 -7.11 4.83
N LYS A 674 -8.19 -7.48 6.06
CA LYS A 674 -7.58 -8.81 6.30
C LYS A 674 -8.61 -9.92 6.16
N ASP A 675 -9.87 -9.62 6.47
CA ASP A 675 -10.95 -10.58 6.31
C ASP A 675 -11.18 -10.94 4.84
N LEU A 676 -11.12 -9.96 3.94
CA LEU A 676 -11.13 -10.20 2.49
C LEU A 676 -10.00 -11.18 2.07
N THR A 677 -8.78 -10.96 2.55
CA THR A 677 -7.67 -11.88 2.29
C THR A 677 -7.97 -13.29 2.78
N ARG A 678 -8.53 -13.45 3.99
CA ARG A 678 -8.91 -14.74 4.55
C ARG A 678 -9.96 -15.46 3.71
N ILE A 679 -10.98 -14.75 3.21
CA ILE A 679 -12.01 -15.33 2.35
C ILE A 679 -11.45 -15.74 0.98
N LEU A 680 -10.54 -14.96 0.41
CA LEU A 680 -9.87 -15.35 -0.84
C LEU A 680 -8.98 -16.59 -0.63
N GLU A 681 -8.29 -16.67 0.51
CA GLU A 681 -7.50 -17.83 0.90
C GLU A 681 -8.39 -19.07 1.09
N SER A 682 -9.52 -18.94 1.77
CA SER A 682 -10.47 -20.06 1.92
C SER A 682 -11.06 -20.48 0.57
N ALA A 683 -11.43 -19.53 -0.29
CA ALA A 683 -11.90 -19.79 -1.65
C ALA A 683 -10.84 -20.41 -2.58
N SER A 684 -9.54 -20.32 -2.22
CA SER A 684 -8.48 -21.00 -2.97
C SER A 684 -8.26 -22.44 -2.50
N LYS A 685 -8.71 -22.78 -1.29
CA LYS A 685 -8.52 -24.10 -0.67
C LYS A 685 -9.77 -24.98 -0.80
N ASP A 686 -10.94 -24.40 -0.56
CA ASP A 686 -12.24 -25.08 -0.54
C ASP A 686 -13.07 -24.76 -1.79
N ASN A 687 -13.54 -25.80 -2.46
CA ASN A 687 -14.39 -25.70 -3.65
C ASN A 687 -15.77 -25.09 -3.35
N GLY A 688 -16.32 -25.27 -2.13
CA GLY A 688 -17.57 -24.64 -1.73
C GLY A 688 -17.44 -23.11 -1.70
N SER A 689 -16.49 -22.64 -0.89
CA SER A 689 -16.10 -21.23 -0.77
C SER A 689 -15.73 -20.62 -2.11
N LYS A 690 -15.02 -21.36 -2.97
CA LYS A 690 -14.72 -20.96 -4.35
C LYS A 690 -15.99 -20.67 -5.15
N LYS A 691 -16.96 -21.59 -5.14
CA LYS A 691 -18.24 -21.41 -5.86
C LYS A 691 -19.01 -20.20 -5.33
N HIS A 692 -19.06 -20.01 -4.01
CA HIS A 692 -19.69 -18.84 -3.41
C HIS A 692 -19.03 -17.53 -3.85
N PHE A 693 -17.69 -17.45 -3.82
CA PHE A 693 -16.99 -16.24 -4.26
C PHE A 693 -17.14 -15.97 -5.77
N LEU A 694 -17.08 -17.01 -6.60
CA LEU A 694 -17.36 -16.90 -8.04
C LEU A 694 -18.79 -16.42 -8.32
N ALA A 695 -19.78 -16.84 -7.53
CA ALA A 695 -21.13 -16.32 -7.61
C ALA A 695 -21.20 -14.83 -7.21
N SER A 696 -20.45 -14.41 -6.19
CA SER A 696 -20.33 -12.99 -5.83
C SER A 696 -19.71 -12.13 -6.93
N ILE A 697 -18.73 -12.66 -7.68
CA ILE A 697 -18.19 -11.96 -8.87
C ILE A 697 -19.28 -11.77 -9.93
N ARG A 698 -20.15 -12.77 -10.16
CA ARG A 698 -21.30 -12.64 -11.07
C ARG A 698 -22.33 -11.62 -10.58
N ASN A 699 -22.52 -11.49 -9.27
CA ASN A 699 -23.40 -10.48 -8.71
C ASN A 699 -22.86 -9.06 -8.95
N VAL A 700 -21.54 -8.88 -8.92
CA VAL A 700 -20.92 -7.60 -9.32
C VAL A 700 -21.16 -7.31 -10.80
N GLU A 701 -21.08 -8.32 -11.69
CA GLU A 701 -21.48 -8.13 -13.09
C GLU A 701 -22.95 -7.70 -13.22
N SER A 702 -23.85 -8.25 -12.41
CA SER A 702 -25.26 -7.83 -12.33
C SER A 702 -25.40 -6.38 -11.87
N PHE A 703 -24.67 -5.97 -10.83
CA PHE A 703 -24.60 -4.58 -10.39
C PHE A 703 -24.11 -3.64 -11.50
N ILE A 704 -23.09 -4.02 -12.26
CA ILE A 704 -22.57 -3.21 -13.37
C ILE A 704 -23.62 -3.08 -14.48
N LYS A 705 -24.39 -4.15 -14.76
CA LYS A 705 -25.51 -4.09 -15.72
C LYS A 705 -26.59 -3.12 -15.24
N LYS A 706 -26.99 -3.17 -13.95
CA LYS A 706 -27.92 -2.22 -13.34
C LYS A 706 -27.44 -0.78 -13.49
N LEU A 707 -26.17 -0.52 -13.17
CA LEU A 707 -25.57 0.79 -13.31
C LEU A 707 -25.58 1.27 -14.78
N ARG A 708 -25.22 0.40 -15.73
CA ARG A 708 -25.27 0.74 -17.16
C ARG A 708 -26.68 1.12 -17.62
N LEU A 709 -27.72 0.44 -17.14
CA LEU A 709 -29.11 0.78 -17.44
C LEU A 709 -29.53 2.15 -16.89
N ILE A 710 -29.04 2.51 -15.69
CA ILE A 710 -29.30 3.82 -15.08
C ILE A 710 -28.60 4.95 -15.87
N LEU A 711 -27.38 4.70 -16.35
CA LEU A 711 -26.60 5.73 -17.05
C LEU A 711 -27.10 6.00 -18.47
N VAL A 712 -27.56 4.98 -19.20
CA VAL A 712 -28.01 5.11 -20.60
C VAL A 712 -29.46 5.60 -20.66
N THR A 713 -29.62 6.91 -20.90
CA THR A 713 -30.92 7.58 -21.05
C THR A 713 -31.24 7.95 -22.50
N GLU A 714 -30.28 7.89 -23.42
CA GLU A 714 -30.43 8.29 -24.82
C GLU A 714 -29.97 7.19 -25.80
N ASN A 715 -30.39 7.30 -27.07
CA ASN A 715 -29.95 6.41 -28.14
C ASN A 715 -28.53 6.77 -28.57
N ILE A 716 -27.56 5.89 -28.27
CA ILE A 716 -26.14 6.13 -28.48
C ILE A 716 -25.56 5.03 -29.36
N SER A 717 -24.65 5.40 -30.26
CA SER A 717 -23.92 4.43 -31.08
C SER A 717 -23.02 3.53 -30.21
N ASN A 718 -22.83 2.27 -30.62
CA ASN A 718 -21.96 1.36 -29.90
C ASN A 718 -20.51 1.85 -29.80
N ASP A 719 -20.04 2.65 -30.77
CA ASP A 719 -18.66 3.16 -30.80
C ASP A 719 -18.42 4.26 -29.77
N THR A 720 -19.46 5.00 -29.37
CA THR A 720 -19.36 6.13 -28.42
C THR A 720 -19.89 5.81 -27.02
N ILE A 721 -20.42 4.60 -26.80
CA ILE A 721 -21.10 4.24 -25.56
C ILE A 721 -20.21 4.33 -24.33
N ASN A 722 -18.93 3.92 -24.42
CA ASN A 722 -18.03 3.94 -23.28
C ASN A 722 -17.64 5.37 -22.89
N GLU A 723 -17.49 6.26 -23.86
CA GLU A 723 -17.25 7.68 -23.58
C GLU A 723 -18.47 8.34 -22.94
N TYR A 724 -19.67 8.02 -23.43
CA TYR A 724 -20.92 8.48 -22.82
C TYR A 724 -21.04 8.00 -21.37
N LEU A 725 -20.91 6.70 -21.12
CA LEU A 725 -20.95 6.10 -19.78
C LEU A 725 -19.92 6.73 -18.83
N LYS A 726 -18.73 7.03 -19.34
CA LYS A 726 -17.67 7.71 -18.57
C LYS A 726 -18.13 9.09 -18.10
N ASN A 727 -18.74 9.87 -19.01
CA ASN A 727 -19.19 11.23 -18.74
C ASN A 727 -20.38 11.24 -17.77
N GLU A 728 -21.36 10.35 -17.96
CA GLU A 728 -22.50 10.22 -17.06
C GLU A 728 -22.10 9.78 -15.65
N LEU A 729 -21.20 8.81 -15.55
CA LEU A 729 -20.67 8.40 -14.24
C LEU A 729 -19.88 9.54 -13.56
N ASN A 730 -19.14 10.34 -14.34
CA ASN A 730 -18.45 11.52 -13.82
C ASN A 730 -19.44 12.59 -13.33
N LEU A 731 -20.59 12.72 -13.97
CA LEU A 731 -21.66 13.64 -13.56
C LEU A 731 -22.25 13.23 -12.21
N ILE A 732 -22.60 11.95 -12.02
CA ILE A 732 -23.05 11.41 -10.72
C ILE A 732 -22.00 11.65 -9.65
N PHE A 733 -20.74 11.32 -9.95
CA PHE A 733 -19.64 11.52 -9.00
C PHE A 733 -19.18 12.98 -8.90
N LYS A 734 -19.78 13.96 -9.58
CA LYS A 734 -19.34 15.37 -9.57
C LYS A 734 -17.84 15.53 -9.79
N VAL A 735 -17.29 14.81 -10.78
CA VAL A 735 -15.88 14.90 -11.18
C VAL A 735 -15.79 15.52 -12.57
N LYS A 736 -14.68 16.22 -12.87
CA LYS A 736 -14.42 16.78 -14.21
C LYS A 736 -14.57 15.69 -15.29
N ALA A 737 -15.18 16.02 -16.42
CA ALA A 737 -15.46 15.07 -17.51
C ALA A 737 -14.22 14.29 -17.99
N ASN A 738 -13.07 14.96 -18.06
CA ASN A 738 -11.79 14.35 -18.48
C ASN A 738 -10.94 13.85 -17.30
N SER A 739 -11.53 13.63 -16.13
CA SER A 739 -10.79 13.16 -14.97
C SER A 739 -10.28 11.73 -15.18
N THR A 740 -8.99 11.54 -14.95
CA THR A 740 -8.34 10.22 -14.95
C THR A 740 -8.45 9.52 -13.60
N ARG A 741 -9.13 10.12 -12.61
CA ARG A 741 -9.23 9.63 -11.23
C ARG A 741 -10.61 9.88 -10.62
N ARG A 742 -11.10 8.89 -9.88
CA ARG A 742 -12.33 8.93 -9.05
C ARG A 742 -12.01 8.53 -7.61
N SER A 743 -12.98 8.56 -6.69
CA SER A 743 -12.80 8.03 -5.33
C SER A 743 -13.29 6.59 -5.24
N LEU A 744 -12.59 5.72 -4.51
CA LEU A 744 -13.11 4.39 -4.19
C LEU A 744 -14.38 4.47 -3.33
N GLN A 745 -14.48 5.51 -2.48
CA GLN A 745 -15.65 5.72 -1.64
C GLN A 745 -16.91 6.00 -2.46
N ASP A 746 -16.77 6.68 -3.60
CA ASP A 746 -17.89 6.93 -4.52
C ASP A 746 -18.43 5.61 -5.08
N PHE A 747 -17.56 4.66 -5.42
CA PHE A 747 -17.98 3.31 -5.87
C PHE A 747 -18.62 2.49 -4.75
N TYR A 748 -18.14 2.63 -3.52
CA TYR A 748 -18.75 1.93 -2.36
C TYR A 748 -20.15 2.45 -2.06
N ALA A 749 -20.32 3.78 -2.07
CA ALA A 749 -21.62 4.42 -1.92
C ALA A 749 -22.57 4.00 -3.06
N LEU A 750 -22.08 4.01 -4.30
CA LEU A 750 -22.86 3.62 -5.47
C LEU A 750 -23.33 2.16 -5.38
N TRP A 751 -22.45 1.25 -4.96
CA TRP A 751 -22.81 -0.14 -4.73
C TRP A 751 -23.83 -0.28 -3.60
N TYR A 752 -23.62 0.41 -2.48
CA TYR A 752 -24.52 0.39 -1.33
C TYR A 752 -25.95 0.85 -1.69
N ILE A 753 -26.09 1.89 -2.52
CA ILE A 753 -27.39 2.44 -2.92
C ILE A 753 -28.08 1.57 -4.00
N ILE A 754 -27.34 1.08 -5.01
CA ILE A 754 -27.95 0.42 -6.17
C ILE A 754 -28.15 -1.09 -5.97
N GLN A 755 -27.32 -1.73 -5.14
CA GLN A 755 -27.34 -3.19 -4.97
C GLN A 755 -28.74 -3.74 -4.59
N PRO A 756 -29.50 -3.13 -3.66
CA PRO A 756 -30.83 -3.61 -3.26
C PRO A 756 -31.90 -3.55 -4.37
N LEU A 757 -31.74 -2.67 -5.37
CA LEU A 757 -32.73 -2.44 -6.41
C LEU A 757 -32.85 -3.62 -7.38
N ASN A 758 -34.07 -3.94 -7.85
CA ASN A 758 -34.26 -4.87 -8.97
C ASN A 758 -34.02 -4.19 -10.32
N ILE A 759 -33.50 -4.94 -11.29
CA ILE A 759 -33.35 -4.56 -12.70
C ILE A 759 -34.67 -4.03 -13.29
N GLU A 760 -35.82 -4.64 -12.99
CA GLU A 760 -37.10 -4.20 -13.58
C GLU A 760 -37.57 -2.84 -13.05
N MET A 761 -37.40 -2.58 -11.75
CA MET A 761 -37.64 -1.26 -11.15
C MET A 761 -36.75 -0.20 -11.77
N ILE A 762 -35.48 -0.54 -12.01
CA ILE A 762 -34.52 0.32 -12.68
C ILE A 762 -34.95 0.62 -14.11
N ARG A 763 -35.36 -0.39 -14.89
CA ARG A 763 -35.76 -0.21 -16.30
C ARG A 763 -36.88 0.81 -16.46
N ARG A 764 -37.87 0.78 -15.56
CA ARG A 764 -39.02 1.69 -15.60
C ARG A 764 -38.69 3.09 -15.10
N ASN A 765 -37.85 3.21 -14.08
CA ASN A 765 -37.60 4.47 -13.38
C ASN A 765 -36.18 5.02 -13.58
N ARG A 766 -35.45 4.57 -14.61
CA ARG A 766 -34.01 4.87 -14.78
C ARG A 766 -33.68 6.36 -14.78
N GLU A 767 -34.51 7.20 -15.40
CA GLU A 767 -34.31 8.66 -15.45
C GLU A 767 -34.46 9.29 -14.06
N VAL A 768 -35.55 8.97 -13.36
CA VAL A 768 -35.81 9.46 -11.99
C VAL A 768 -34.75 8.96 -11.01
N ILE A 769 -34.38 7.68 -11.09
CA ILE A 769 -33.33 7.08 -10.26
C ILE A 769 -31.99 7.79 -10.49
N LYS A 770 -31.66 8.13 -11.74
CA LYS A 770 -30.42 8.86 -12.08
C LYS A 770 -30.41 10.24 -11.45
N GLU A 771 -31.50 11.00 -11.51
CA GLU A 771 -31.63 12.31 -10.87
C GLU A 771 -31.50 12.22 -9.35
N GLU A 772 -32.21 11.28 -8.70
CA GLU A 772 -32.13 11.07 -7.26
C GLU A 772 -30.72 10.66 -6.81
N LEU A 773 -30.03 9.81 -7.58
CA LEU A 773 -28.63 9.47 -7.32
C LEU A 773 -27.73 10.71 -7.39
N GLN A 774 -27.92 11.60 -8.37
CA GLN A 774 -27.15 12.84 -8.44
C GLN A 774 -27.39 13.73 -7.21
N ILE A 775 -28.62 13.80 -6.70
CA ILE A 775 -28.95 14.55 -5.48
C ILE A 775 -28.25 13.93 -4.28
N ILE A 776 -28.34 12.61 -4.10
CA ILE A 776 -27.69 11.89 -2.98
C ILE A 776 -26.17 12.09 -3.02
N PHE A 777 -25.52 11.99 -4.18
CA PHE A 777 -24.08 12.21 -4.32
C PHE A 777 -23.67 13.67 -4.12
N THR A 778 -24.53 14.63 -4.47
CA THR A 778 -24.31 16.05 -4.17
C THR A 778 -24.32 16.26 -2.65
N PHE A 779 -25.34 15.74 -1.98
CA PHE A 779 -25.45 15.79 -0.52
C PHE A 779 -24.27 15.08 0.17
N MET A 780 -23.83 13.93 -0.33
CA MET A 780 -22.67 13.20 0.21
C MET A 780 -21.37 14.04 0.21
N LYS A 781 -21.24 14.97 -0.75
CA LYS A 781 -20.01 15.77 -0.97
C LYS A 781 -20.03 17.13 -0.31
N GLU A 782 -21.21 17.64 0.02
CA GLU A 782 -21.48 18.98 0.55
C GLU A 782 -22.62 18.88 1.58
N ILE A 783 -22.25 18.61 2.83
CA ILE A 783 -23.20 18.45 3.94
C ILE A 783 -22.74 19.22 5.19
N PRO A 784 -23.66 19.83 5.97
CA PRO A 784 -23.33 20.39 7.28
C PRO A 784 -22.75 19.35 8.24
N GLU A 785 -21.96 19.78 9.21
CA GLU A 785 -21.39 18.88 10.24
C GLU A 785 -22.48 18.19 11.06
N ASN A 786 -22.25 16.92 11.42
CA ASN A 786 -23.15 16.05 12.19
C ASN A 786 -24.46 15.61 11.49
N SER A 787 -24.55 15.70 10.16
CA SER A 787 -25.72 15.28 9.37
C SER A 787 -25.60 13.87 8.76
N LEU A 788 -24.81 12.97 9.36
CA LEU A 788 -24.71 11.57 8.92
C LEU A 788 -26.08 10.85 8.92
N SER A 789 -26.92 11.11 9.92
CA SER A 789 -28.28 10.56 10.00
C SER A 789 -29.13 10.95 8.81
N ASP A 790 -29.00 12.19 8.35
CA ASP A 790 -29.81 12.72 7.24
C ASP A 790 -29.44 12.03 5.93
N PHE A 791 -28.14 11.77 5.72
CA PHE A 791 -27.68 11.01 4.57
C PHE A 791 -28.22 9.58 4.60
N LEU A 792 -28.13 8.90 5.74
CA LEU A 792 -28.63 7.52 5.88
C LEU A 792 -30.15 7.46 5.68
N ASN A 793 -30.90 8.43 6.20
CA ASN A 793 -32.34 8.52 6.01
C ASN A 793 -32.71 8.69 4.53
N ARG A 794 -32.04 9.58 3.78
CA ARG A 794 -32.26 9.74 2.33
C ARG A 794 -31.99 8.46 1.55
N VAL A 795 -30.93 7.72 1.90
CA VAL A 795 -30.64 6.43 1.25
C VAL A 795 -31.71 5.38 1.60
N ASN A 796 -32.19 5.36 2.84
CA ASN A 796 -33.26 4.45 3.25
C ASN A 796 -34.59 4.78 2.55
N GLU A 797 -34.96 6.07 2.47
CA GLU A 797 -36.14 6.52 1.73
C GLU A 797 -36.06 6.13 0.26
N PHE A 798 -34.91 6.33 -0.37
CA PHE A 798 -34.64 5.89 -1.74
C PHE A 798 -34.80 4.36 -1.88
N ASN A 799 -34.20 3.58 -0.98
CA ASN A 799 -34.28 2.12 -1.02
C ASN A 799 -35.70 1.60 -0.80
N GLU A 800 -36.46 2.16 0.14
CA GLU A 800 -37.86 1.77 0.39
C GLU A 800 -38.77 2.14 -0.79
N LYS A 801 -38.55 3.30 -1.43
CA LYS A 801 -39.31 3.74 -2.61
C LYS A 801 -39.27 2.74 -3.77
N TYR A 802 -38.16 2.03 -3.93
CA TYR A 802 -37.96 1.08 -5.03
C TYR A 802 -37.85 -0.38 -4.57
N LYS A 803 -38.26 -0.65 -3.33
CA LYS A 803 -38.24 -2.00 -2.74
C LYS A 803 -39.34 -2.85 -3.35
N ILE A 804 -39.04 -4.13 -3.54
CA ILE A 804 -40.04 -5.10 -3.98
C ILE A 804 -40.69 -5.73 -2.75
N ASN A 805 -42.02 -5.74 -2.74
CA ASN A 805 -42.80 -6.47 -1.77
C ASN A 805 -42.60 -7.98 -1.95
N GLN A 806 -42.29 -8.67 -0.84
CA GLN A 806 -42.18 -10.12 -0.86
C GLN A 806 -43.56 -10.75 -1.02
N ARG A 807 -43.68 -11.77 -1.89
CA ARG A 807 -44.90 -12.57 -2.02
C ARG A 807 -45.13 -13.39 -0.75
N LYS A 808 -46.01 -12.91 0.12
CA LYS A 808 -46.41 -13.52 1.41
C LYS A 808 -47.86 -14.01 1.38
N LEU A 809 -48.70 -13.42 0.54
CA LEU A 809 -50.13 -13.68 0.51
C LEU A 809 -50.42 -15.04 -0.14
N LYS A 810 -50.93 -15.97 0.69
CA LYS A 810 -51.56 -17.20 0.22
C LYS A 810 -53.07 -17.05 0.40
N LEU A 811 -53.79 -16.93 -0.72
CA LEU A 811 -55.24 -16.77 -0.69
C LEU A 811 -55.92 -18.14 -0.44
N PRO A 812 -56.80 -18.27 0.58
CA PRO A 812 -57.66 -19.44 0.72
C PRO A 812 -58.70 -19.51 -0.41
N VAL A 813 -59.23 -20.71 -0.67
CA VAL A 813 -60.15 -20.99 -1.79
C VAL A 813 -61.35 -20.03 -1.81
N ASP A 814 -61.96 -19.77 -0.66
CA ASP A 814 -63.10 -18.87 -0.51
C ASP A 814 -62.82 -17.43 -0.99
N LYS A 815 -61.57 -16.97 -0.83
CA LYS A 815 -61.14 -15.63 -1.27
C LYS A 815 -60.86 -15.58 -2.77
N VAL A 816 -60.38 -16.68 -3.35
CA VAL A 816 -60.22 -16.81 -4.81
C VAL A 816 -61.60 -16.76 -5.48
N GLU A 817 -62.60 -17.44 -4.91
CA GLU A 817 -63.98 -17.38 -5.40
C GLU A 817 -64.58 -15.97 -5.32
N GLU A 818 -64.29 -15.23 -4.25
CA GLU A 818 -64.73 -13.83 -4.09
C GLU A 818 -64.14 -12.95 -5.20
N ILE A 819 -62.88 -13.15 -5.57
CA ILE A 819 -62.21 -12.41 -6.63
C ILE A 819 -62.78 -12.79 -8.01
N ILE A 820 -63.05 -14.07 -8.28
CA ILE A 820 -63.71 -14.52 -9.54
C ILE A 820 -65.08 -13.87 -9.68
N LYS A 821 -65.86 -13.80 -8.60
CA LYS A 821 -67.15 -13.10 -8.57
C LYS A 821 -67.01 -11.61 -8.84
N ARG A 822 -66.02 -10.93 -8.23
CA ARG A 822 -65.71 -9.51 -8.49
C ARG A 822 -65.28 -9.25 -9.94
N GLN A 823 -64.63 -10.22 -10.58
CA GLN A 823 -64.25 -10.17 -11.98
C GLN A 823 -65.39 -10.51 -12.95
N ASN A 824 -66.64 -10.61 -12.46
CA ASN A 824 -67.81 -11.03 -13.23
C ASN A 824 -67.61 -12.36 -13.97
N PHE A 825 -66.85 -13.30 -13.38
CA PHE A 825 -66.52 -14.58 -14.00
C PHE A 825 -65.82 -14.42 -15.35
N ILE A 826 -65.00 -13.39 -15.53
CA ILE A 826 -64.27 -13.16 -16.78
C ILE A 826 -62.76 -13.11 -16.49
N CYS A 827 -62.00 -13.82 -17.31
CA CYS A 827 -60.54 -13.77 -17.28
C CYS A 827 -60.04 -12.42 -17.83
N PRO A 828 -59.23 -11.66 -17.06
CA PRO A 828 -58.75 -10.35 -17.48
C PRO A 828 -57.86 -10.37 -18.73
N ILE A 829 -57.18 -11.50 -18.99
CA ILE A 829 -56.22 -11.67 -20.08
C ILE A 829 -56.92 -12.08 -21.38
N CYS A 830 -57.62 -13.21 -21.41
CA CYS A 830 -58.26 -13.72 -22.63
C CYS A 830 -59.71 -13.25 -22.84
N LYS A 831 -60.32 -12.58 -21.85
CA LYS A 831 -61.73 -12.13 -21.85
C LYS A 831 -62.78 -13.25 -21.91
N GLU A 832 -62.37 -14.51 -21.78
CA GLU A 832 -63.26 -15.67 -21.67
C GLU A 832 -63.76 -15.90 -20.25
N LYS A 833 -64.80 -16.74 -20.09
CA LYS A 833 -65.42 -17.03 -18.79
C LYS A 833 -64.50 -17.84 -17.87
N LEU A 834 -64.51 -17.51 -16.58
CA LEU A 834 -63.90 -18.25 -15.47
C LEU A 834 -64.97 -18.97 -14.67
N TYR A 835 -64.77 -20.24 -14.35
CA TYR A 835 -65.68 -21.03 -13.52
C TYR A 835 -65.06 -21.33 -12.15
N ILE A 836 -65.93 -21.37 -11.12
CA ILE A 836 -65.55 -21.79 -9.78
C ILE A 836 -65.29 -23.30 -9.84
N GLY A 837 -64.00 -23.68 -9.90
CA GLY A 837 -63.53 -25.05 -10.13
C GLY A 837 -62.46 -25.17 -11.22
N ASP A 838 -62.24 -24.12 -12.02
CA ASP A 838 -61.17 -24.10 -13.02
C ASP A 838 -59.79 -24.08 -12.37
N ILE A 839 -58.80 -24.70 -13.05
CA ILE A 839 -57.39 -24.56 -12.69
C ILE A 839 -56.95 -23.13 -13.04
N THR A 840 -56.81 -22.31 -12.00
CA THR A 840 -56.58 -20.87 -12.10
C THR A 840 -55.33 -20.46 -11.35
N ASN A 841 -54.73 -19.34 -11.77
CA ASN A 841 -53.56 -18.75 -11.12
C ASN A 841 -53.85 -17.32 -10.65
N ASN A 842 -53.31 -17.00 -9.47
CA ASN A 842 -53.31 -15.65 -8.93
C ASN A 842 -52.19 -14.84 -9.60
N ASP A 843 -52.59 -13.86 -10.40
CA ASP A 843 -51.74 -12.92 -11.11
C ASP A 843 -51.85 -11.55 -10.46
N HIS A 844 -50.73 -10.85 -10.30
CA HIS A 844 -50.78 -9.47 -9.81
C HIS A 844 -51.13 -8.53 -10.96
N ILE A 845 -52.11 -7.65 -10.75
CA ILE A 845 -52.56 -6.65 -11.74
C ILE A 845 -51.37 -5.76 -12.09
N VAL A 846 -50.70 -5.21 -11.08
CA VAL A 846 -49.37 -4.62 -11.17
C VAL A 846 -48.38 -5.65 -10.63
N ALA A 847 -47.48 -6.16 -11.47
CA ALA A 847 -46.51 -7.17 -11.07
C ALA A 847 -45.65 -6.72 -9.86
N LEU A 848 -45.34 -7.65 -8.96
CA LEU A 848 -44.47 -7.38 -7.80
C LEU A 848 -43.09 -6.85 -8.24
N ALA A 849 -42.57 -7.32 -9.37
CA ALA A 849 -41.27 -6.91 -9.91
C ALA A 849 -41.17 -5.43 -10.30
N ILE A 850 -42.31 -4.74 -10.41
CA ILE A 850 -42.43 -3.34 -10.85
C ILE A 850 -43.06 -2.46 -9.75
N GLY A 851 -43.13 -2.95 -8.51
CA GLY A 851 -43.62 -2.21 -7.35
C GLY A 851 -45.10 -2.39 -7.02
N GLY A 852 -45.76 -3.42 -7.57
CA GLY A 852 -47.11 -3.78 -7.13
C GLY A 852 -47.12 -4.33 -5.71
N ASP A 853 -48.23 -4.14 -4.99
CA ASP A 853 -48.41 -4.65 -3.64
C ASP A 853 -48.86 -6.12 -3.65
N ASP A 854 -48.43 -6.90 -2.65
CA ASP A 854 -48.90 -8.27 -2.46
C ASP A 854 -50.18 -8.30 -1.61
N GLU A 855 -51.15 -7.49 -2.01
CA GLU A 855 -52.44 -7.31 -1.35
C GLU A 855 -53.59 -7.85 -2.22
N ILE A 856 -54.73 -8.16 -1.60
CA ILE A 856 -55.89 -8.77 -2.28
C ILE A 856 -56.37 -7.87 -3.43
N GLU A 857 -56.28 -6.56 -3.23
CA GLU A 857 -56.69 -5.50 -4.14
C GLU A 857 -55.87 -5.47 -5.43
N ASN A 858 -54.63 -5.96 -5.40
CA ASN A 858 -53.73 -6.03 -6.56
C ASN A 858 -53.67 -7.45 -7.17
N ILE A 859 -54.56 -8.36 -6.77
CA ILE A 859 -54.61 -9.72 -7.31
C ILE A 859 -55.83 -9.89 -8.20
N GLN A 860 -55.58 -10.52 -9.34
CA GLN A 860 -56.60 -11.01 -10.26
C GLN A 860 -56.42 -12.51 -10.52
N VAL A 861 -57.53 -13.20 -10.73
CA VAL A 861 -57.57 -14.63 -11.06
C VAL A 861 -57.60 -14.77 -12.58
N THR A 862 -56.71 -15.61 -13.10
CA THR A 862 -56.55 -15.85 -14.53
C THR A 862 -56.52 -17.36 -14.81
N HIS A 863 -56.87 -17.78 -16.03
CA HIS A 863 -56.61 -19.16 -16.45
C HIS A 863 -55.12 -19.48 -16.33
N GLU A 864 -54.78 -20.70 -15.93
CA GLU A 864 -53.39 -21.13 -15.77
C GLU A 864 -52.56 -20.91 -17.05
N SER A 865 -53.12 -21.29 -18.22
CA SER A 865 -52.51 -21.10 -19.53
C SER A 865 -52.28 -19.63 -19.88
N CYS A 866 -53.23 -18.75 -19.59
CA CYS A 866 -53.11 -17.31 -19.84
C CYS A 866 -52.03 -16.66 -18.96
N ASN A 867 -51.90 -17.09 -17.71
CA ASN A 867 -50.85 -16.59 -16.81
C ASN A 867 -49.45 -17.02 -17.28
N HIS A 868 -49.31 -18.29 -17.70
CA HIS A 868 -48.07 -18.80 -18.29
C HIS A 868 -47.70 -18.10 -19.59
N GLU A 869 -48.66 -17.88 -20.49
CA GLU A 869 -48.42 -17.13 -21.74
C GLU A 869 -48.06 -15.66 -21.49
N LYS A 870 -48.68 -14.99 -20.50
CA LYS A 870 -48.31 -13.63 -20.09
C LYS A 870 -46.85 -13.57 -19.64
N GLY A 871 -46.42 -14.55 -18.84
CA GLY A 871 -45.02 -14.71 -18.44
C GLY A 871 -44.08 -14.89 -19.63
N CYS A 872 -44.47 -15.68 -20.64
CA CYS A 872 -43.68 -15.91 -21.86
C CYS A 872 -43.67 -14.71 -22.82
N LYS A 873 -44.79 -14.01 -23.02
CA LYS A 873 -44.86 -12.80 -23.88
C LYS A 873 -44.10 -11.61 -23.28
N GLN A 874 -44.02 -11.51 -21.96
CA GLN A 874 -43.11 -10.58 -21.30
C GLN A 874 -41.63 -10.96 -21.49
N LEU A 875 -41.30 -12.22 -21.81
CA LEU A 875 -39.95 -12.67 -22.18
C LEU A 875 -39.64 -12.48 -23.67
N GLU A 876 -40.64 -12.38 -24.56
CA GLU A 876 -40.46 -12.15 -26.01
C GLU A 876 -40.36 -10.67 -26.40
N LEU A 877 -40.76 -9.75 -25.50
CA LEU A 877 -40.48 -8.32 -25.60
C LEU A 877 -39.13 -7.92 -24.94
N ILE A 878 -38.32 -8.92 -24.51
CA ILE A 878 -36.93 -8.80 -24.00
C ILE A 878 -35.95 -9.03 -25.16
#